data_AF-A0A955WSG9-F1
#
_entry.id   AF-A0A955WSG9-F1
#
_cell.length_a   1.000
_cell.length_b   1.000
_cell.length_c   1.000
_cell.angle_alpha   90.00
_cell.angle_beta   90.00
_cell.angle_gamma   90.00
#
_symmetry.space_group_name_H-M   'P 1'
#
loop_
_entity.id
_entity.type
_entity.pdbx_description
1 polymer ?
#
loop_
_entity_poly.entity_id
_entity_poly.type
_entity_poly.pdbx_seq_one_letter_code
_entity_poly.pdbx_strand_id
1 'polypeptide(L)'
;MTKLRWILIAGLLAFAGCVDETEEPRPETEADQGGTADAGADGGAPADQGVEPDEGAPPPIDAGIIVDTPCETVDDCPDATWSCVDGLCQAPECTPNGDECGMLQGCLAGGCVDRCFGEGTCFRGGICIDGLCHPPECGEDADCGEGFVCRSDRCIEAQPCMDNAECGGDQRCVDGNCEPLSACGGDRNCGPDEICQDGLCRPQAGCESRDDCTPAEDCVAGRCVPFVCRGDADCAEAEVCNGGTCQDPPEVEVAAVVILNGPRALTVGQRLRYRAVGLDLRGDIVETRGFTWAVADDGVATIAADGTLSADAPGATTVTAALGDIVSEAVALRVDEVPMAAGWRVRVSSQATGGPIAGAVVRAGMELAETDADGVAELPADAGGPLSVFAEGHDYVTLVGVEPGAVHVPLAPRSDFGRVAGFTGEIDWARVMSQGGVELGLAGASIGGGLTNLALTDLIGQLFNVEVSVAGFGFDVPLPGGLTFAAELPIVGQITLKDDFKVTARPGFQLGWAFAGRIDTNAIIGLFGGGGGGGFGAGQVLATVLPFFDQFQHGLRVAEALVALPRLPDRDDIDRDGDTEELQPDYSRFPVLNNQPEQDQRLRMAVNVPPLPAGDGSPVALLFAGVEVESVGFVPLGVSSADAAEAVNMRMAAPYQGLEAGEPVVVAIAARFGGGNVLPDDISVLMRRYPDGLLPPDVNLGQAFLPGPQDLSWEPAERALGATPVDAADAHRATFAGPAGAWTVYFAAGADTALAVPFPPDGYSDLAAGTLVRLDALRLEGATLSELATEGGAGDLTDLDRFATGFGRSAQ
;
A
#
# COMPACT_ATOMS: atom_id res chain seq x y z
N MET A 1 -6.06 26.93 42.51
CA MET A 1 -6.25 25.51 42.88
C MET A 1 -7.40 25.21 43.86
N THR A 2 -8.47 26.03 43.97
CA THR A 2 -9.65 25.61 44.78
C THR A 2 -11.01 26.13 44.29
N LYS A 3 -11.10 26.59 43.05
CA LYS A 3 -12.38 26.97 42.39
C LYS A 3 -12.66 26.23 41.07
N LEU A 4 -11.74 25.41 40.58
CA LEU A 4 -11.89 24.60 39.35
C LEU A 4 -12.63 23.26 39.56
N ARG A 5 -13.16 23.00 40.76
CA ARG A 5 -13.72 21.69 41.14
C ARG A 5 -15.27 21.65 41.19
N TRP A 6 -15.95 22.74 40.83
CA TRP A 6 -17.42 22.86 41.02
C TRP A 6 -18.24 23.11 39.74
N ILE A 7 -17.63 23.32 38.57
CA ILE A 7 -18.40 23.54 37.32
C ILE A 7 -18.52 22.27 36.44
N LEU A 8 -17.66 21.26 36.64
CA LEU A 8 -17.77 19.97 35.94
C LEU A 8 -18.78 18.97 36.56
N ILE A 9 -19.49 19.35 37.63
CA ILE A 9 -20.48 18.47 38.30
C ILE A 9 -21.93 18.69 37.78
N ALA A 10 -22.19 19.68 36.92
CA ALA A 10 -23.54 19.96 36.43
C ALA A 10 -23.93 19.28 35.09
N GLY A 11 -23.00 18.64 34.38
CA GLY A 11 -23.29 17.93 33.12
C GLY A 11 -23.56 16.41 33.24
N LEU A 12 -23.45 15.85 34.44
CA LEU A 12 -23.47 14.38 34.67
C LEU A 12 -24.65 13.91 35.56
N LEU A 13 -25.68 14.74 35.73
CA LEU A 13 -26.92 14.38 36.44
C LEU A 13 -28.16 14.61 35.55
N ALA A 14 -28.26 13.81 34.51
CA ALA A 14 -29.54 13.33 34.00
C ALA A 14 -29.38 11.84 33.73
N PHE A 15 -30.33 11.03 34.23
CA PHE A 15 -30.43 9.56 34.16
C PHE A 15 -29.76 8.76 35.29
N ALA A 16 -30.38 8.85 36.48
CA ALA A 16 -30.57 7.67 37.33
C ALA A 16 -32.06 7.59 37.71
N GLY A 17 -32.72 6.53 37.26
CA GLY A 17 -34.14 6.27 37.51
C GLY A 17 -34.50 4.80 37.35
N CYS A 18 -34.22 4.03 38.41
CA CYS A 18 -34.83 2.77 38.85
C CYS A 18 -34.58 1.45 38.08
N VAL A 19 -34.00 0.50 38.81
CA VAL A 19 -34.01 -0.96 38.57
C VAL A 19 -34.94 -1.60 39.61
N ASP A 20 -35.86 -2.46 39.12
CA ASP A 20 -36.45 -3.71 39.68
C ASP A 20 -37.86 -3.89 39.06
N GLU A 21 -38.38 -5.05 38.64
CA GLU A 21 -38.09 -6.47 38.88
C GLU A 21 -38.74 -7.30 37.74
N THR A 22 -38.16 -8.46 37.42
CA THR A 22 -38.76 -9.73 36.91
C THR A 22 -39.94 -9.73 35.91
N GLU A 23 -39.79 -10.37 34.74
CA GLU A 23 -40.47 -11.65 34.38
C GLU A 23 -40.04 -12.19 32.99
N GLU A 24 -40.26 -13.49 32.83
CA GLU A 24 -39.75 -14.47 31.86
C GLU A 24 -40.53 -14.50 30.50
N PRO A 25 -40.32 -15.44 29.53
CA PRO A 25 -40.06 -15.11 28.12
C PRO A 25 -41.10 -15.63 27.09
N ARG A 26 -40.77 -15.41 25.79
CA ARG A 26 -41.21 -16.11 24.53
C ARG A 26 -42.51 -15.65 23.84
N PRO A 27 -42.72 -15.98 22.53
CA PRO A 27 -41.77 -16.01 21.39
C PRO A 27 -42.42 -15.60 20.03
N GLU A 28 -41.67 -15.78 18.93
CA GLU A 28 -42.13 -16.05 17.53
C GLU A 28 -42.90 -14.90 16.83
N THR A 29 -42.74 -14.55 15.55
CA THR A 29 -42.51 -15.33 14.33
C THR A 29 -41.95 -14.43 13.20
N GLU A 30 -41.10 -15.05 12.39
CA GLU A 30 -40.99 -15.02 10.92
C GLU A 30 -41.68 -13.88 10.13
N ALA A 31 -40.89 -13.17 9.32
CA ALA A 31 -41.36 -12.51 8.11
C ALA A 31 -40.68 -13.14 6.90
N ASP A 32 -41.48 -13.93 6.18
CA ASP A 32 -41.20 -14.53 4.90
C ASP A 32 -41.36 -13.52 3.75
N GLN A 33 -40.59 -13.80 2.71
CA GLN A 33 -40.52 -13.32 1.34
C GLN A 33 -41.68 -12.51 0.73
N GLY A 34 -41.28 -11.59 -0.16
CA GLY A 34 -41.80 -11.64 -1.53
C GLY A 34 -42.22 -10.30 -2.14
N GLY A 35 -41.69 -10.03 -3.35
CA GLY A 35 -42.56 -9.55 -4.43
C GLY A 35 -42.22 -8.22 -5.10
N THR A 36 -41.39 -8.33 -6.15
CA THR A 36 -41.65 -7.87 -7.54
C THR A 36 -41.93 -6.39 -7.88
N ALA A 37 -41.09 -5.92 -8.81
CA ALA A 37 -41.29 -4.93 -9.87
C ALA A 37 -42.73 -4.75 -10.39
N ASP A 38 -43.13 -3.52 -10.76
CA ASP A 38 -42.99 -2.97 -12.13
C ASP A 38 -43.71 -1.61 -12.31
N ALA A 39 -43.15 -0.80 -13.21
CA ALA A 39 -43.79 0.15 -14.14
C ALA A 39 -44.79 1.25 -13.66
N GLY A 40 -44.38 2.51 -13.89
CA GLY A 40 -45.01 3.35 -14.94
C GLY A 40 -46.06 4.42 -14.57
N ALA A 41 -45.87 5.58 -15.22
CA ALA A 41 -46.86 6.57 -15.68
C ALA A 41 -47.10 7.87 -14.86
N ASP A 42 -46.78 8.98 -15.55
CA ASP A 42 -47.53 10.23 -15.75
C ASP A 42 -48.36 10.85 -14.61
N GLY A 43 -48.09 12.13 -14.36
CA GLY A 43 -49.01 13.01 -13.64
C GLY A 43 -48.54 14.46 -13.63
N GLY A 44 -49.02 15.26 -14.58
CA GLY A 44 -48.79 16.70 -14.63
C GLY A 44 -49.39 17.45 -13.44
N ALA A 45 -48.72 18.52 -13.03
CA ALA A 45 -49.22 19.50 -12.07
C ALA A 45 -49.70 20.78 -12.78
N PRO A 46 -50.80 21.41 -12.33
CA PRO A 46 -51.38 22.59 -12.96
C PRO A 46 -50.69 23.89 -12.50
N ALA A 47 -50.74 24.90 -13.37
CA ALA A 47 -50.53 26.30 -13.04
C ALA A 47 -51.71 26.88 -12.26
N ASP A 48 -51.45 27.76 -11.27
CA ASP A 48 -52.23 28.98 -11.07
C ASP A 48 -51.53 30.02 -10.16
N GLN A 49 -51.70 31.29 -10.56
CA GLN A 49 -51.56 32.59 -9.83
C GLN A 49 -50.14 32.98 -9.36
N GLY A 50 -49.50 34.05 -9.85
CA GLY A 50 -50.03 35.35 -10.24
C GLY A 50 -49.99 36.34 -9.07
N VAL A 51 -48.81 36.91 -8.77
CA VAL A 51 -48.64 38.08 -7.89
C VAL A 51 -47.64 39.04 -8.55
N GLU A 52 -48.07 40.29 -8.73
CA GLU A 52 -47.30 41.44 -9.24
C GLU A 52 -46.22 41.92 -8.25
N PRO A 53 -45.20 42.69 -8.71
CA PRO A 53 -43.95 42.89 -7.98
C PRO A 53 -44.06 43.97 -6.91
N ASP A 54 -43.52 43.68 -5.73
CA ASP A 54 -43.29 44.69 -4.69
C ASP A 54 -41.95 45.37 -4.95
N GLU A 55 -41.97 46.67 -5.22
CA GLU A 55 -40.78 47.51 -5.24
C GLU A 55 -40.30 47.73 -3.81
N GLY A 56 -39.45 46.84 -3.33
CA GLY A 56 -38.68 47.00 -2.10
C GLY A 56 -37.22 46.66 -2.38
N ALA A 57 -36.33 47.64 -2.24
CA ALA A 57 -34.89 47.37 -2.20
C ALA A 57 -34.60 46.32 -1.12
N PRO A 58 -33.68 45.37 -1.36
CA PRO A 58 -33.28 44.41 -0.32
C PRO A 58 -32.64 45.17 0.85
N PRO A 59 -32.84 44.70 2.09
CA PRO A 59 -32.16 45.27 3.25
C PRO A 59 -30.64 45.07 3.12
N PRO A 60 -29.81 45.93 3.74
CA PRO A 60 -28.38 45.69 3.81
C PRO A 60 -28.11 44.35 4.51
N ILE A 61 -27.14 43.62 3.98
CA ILE A 61 -26.57 42.41 4.59
C ILE A 61 -26.06 42.78 5.98
N ASP A 62 -26.72 42.26 7.00
CA ASP A 62 -26.30 42.42 8.39
C ASP A 62 -25.10 41.50 8.62
N ALA A 63 -23.91 42.06 8.42
CA ALA A 63 -22.63 41.41 8.65
C ALA A 63 -22.51 41.05 10.13
N GLY A 64 -22.41 39.74 10.43
CA GLY A 64 -22.50 39.14 11.76
C GLY A 64 -21.50 39.64 12.80
N ILE A 65 -21.74 40.84 13.35
CA ILE A 65 -21.57 41.10 14.77
C ILE A 65 -22.94 40.82 15.36
N ILE A 66 -23.05 39.82 16.23
CA ILE A 66 -24.28 39.64 17.02
C ILE A 66 -24.32 40.78 18.06
N VAL A 67 -24.76 41.97 17.64
CA VAL A 67 -25.00 43.12 18.52
C VAL A 67 -26.38 43.08 19.16
N ASP A 68 -27.28 42.23 18.67
CA ASP A 68 -28.69 42.25 19.04
C ASP A 68 -29.15 40.96 19.74
N THR A 69 -28.32 40.36 20.61
CA THR A 69 -28.84 39.35 21.55
C THR A 69 -29.45 40.07 22.75
N PRO A 70 -30.79 40.05 22.94
CA PRO A 70 -31.40 40.64 24.11
C PRO A 70 -31.05 39.84 25.36
N CYS A 71 -30.83 40.52 26.46
CA CYS A 71 -30.51 39.92 27.75
C CYS A 71 -31.21 40.66 28.89
N GLU A 72 -31.51 39.94 29.95
CA GLU A 72 -31.88 40.55 31.23
C GLU A 72 -30.73 40.46 32.23
N THR A 73 -29.87 39.46 32.07
CA THR A 73 -28.72 39.17 32.91
C THR A 73 -27.52 38.69 32.08
N VAL A 74 -26.34 38.69 32.68
CA VAL A 74 -25.09 38.26 32.04
C VAL A 74 -25.12 36.79 31.59
N ASP A 75 -25.92 35.95 32.25
CA ASP A 75 -26.06 34.52 31.94
C ASP A 75 -26.91 34.25 30.69
N ASP A 76 -27.65 35.27 30.23
CA ASP A 76 -28.42 35.21 28.97
C ASP A 76 -27.53 35.47 27.74
N CYS A 77 -26.27 35.89 27.98
CA CYS A 77 -25.34 36.18 26.90
C CYS A 77 -24.60 34.92 26.43
N PRO A 78 -24.35 34.80 25.12
CA PRO A 78 -23.78 33.60 24.51
C PRO A 78 -22.33 33.33 24.94
N ASP A 79 -21.67 34.30 25.58
CA ASP A 79 -20.33 34.18 26.13
C ASP A 79 -20.29 34.76 27.56
N ALA A 80 -19.68 34.01 28.48
CA ALA A 80 -19.57 34.39 29.89
C ALA A 80 -18.68 35.63 30.15
N THR A 81 -17.99 36.12 29.12
CA THR A 81 -17.18 37.35 29.18
C THR A 81 -17.94 38.61 28.76
N TRP A 82 -19.14 38.47 28.20
CA TRP A 82 -19.97 39.59 27.73
C TRP A 82 -20.74 40.22 28.88
N SER A 83 -21.14 41.48 28.72
CA SER A 83 -21.94 42.20 29.71
C SER A 83 -23.32 42.54 29.15
N CYS A 84 -24.36 42.30 29.94
CA CYS A 84 -25.70 42.77 29.59
C CYS A 84 -25.83 44.26 29.90
N VAL A 85 -25.86 45.10 28.86
CA VAL A 85 -25.95 46.56 28.99
C VAL A 85 -27.18 47.05 28.24
N ASP A 86 -28.06 47.77 28.93
CA ASP A 86 -29.31 48.31 28.37
C ASP A 86 -30.21 47.29 27.64
N GLY A 87 -30.18 46.03 28.10
CA GLY A 87 -31.01 44.94 27.57
C GLY A 87 -30.42 44.21 26.37
N LEU A 88 -29.15 44.49 26.02
CA LEU A 88 -28.42 43.84 24.93
C LEU A 88 -27.07 43.31 25.43
N CYS A 89 -26.67 42.15 24.91
CA CYS A 89 -25.38 41.57 25.22
C CYS A 89 -24.27 42.32 24.48
N GLN A 90 -23.39 42.95 25.23
CA GLN A 90 -22.26 43.69 24.71
C GLN A 90 -20.96 42.95 25.02
N ALA A 91 -20.18 42.63 23.99
CA ALA A 91 -18.84 42.07 24.14
C ALA A 91 -17.92 43.06 24.91
N PRO A 92 -16.93 42.58 25.68
CA PRO A 92 -16.01 43.45 26.38
C PRO A 92 -15.24 44.32 25.39
N GLU A 93 -15.17 45.64 25.66
CA GLU A 93 -14.32 46.56 24.90
C GLU A 93 -12.87 46.11 25.05
N CYS A 94 -12.28 45.62 23.97
CA CYS A 94 -10.88 45.22 23.92
C CYS A 94 -10.01 46.33 23.36
N THR A 95 -8.73 46.33 23.72
CA THR A 95 -7.75 47.25 23.10
C THR A 95 -6.78 46.48 22.19
N PRO A 96 -6.29 47.09 21.10
CA PRO A 96 -5.27 46.45 20.27
C PRO A 96 -4.05 46.05 21.12
N ASN A 97 -3.73 44.75 21.16
CA ASN A 97 -2.68 44.11 21.97
C ASN A 97 -2.93 43.97 23.48
N GLY A 98 -4.18 44.10 23.96
CA GLY A 98 -4.53 43.74 25.33
C GLY A 98 -4.88 42.25 25.46
N ASP A 99 -4.65 41.68 26.66
CA ASP A 99 -4.97 40.28 26.99
C ASP A 99 -6.45 40.10 27.38
N GLU A 100 -7.32 41.07 27.03
CA GLU A 100 -8.74 41.06 27.43
C GLU A 100 -9.56 40.02 26.66
N CYS A 101 -9.16 39.74 25.41
CA CYS A 101 -9.71 38.63 24.65
C CYS A 101 -8.97 37.35 25.01
N GLY A 102 -9.71 36.26 25.24
CA GLY A 102 -9.14 34.96 25.61
C GLY A 102 -8.13 34.43 24.56
N MET A 103 -7.42 33.35 24.90
CA MET A 103 -6.31 32.79 24.09
C MET A 103 -6.67 32.50 22.62
N LEU A 104 -7.94 32.22 22.31
CA LEU A 104 -8.43 31.89 20.96
C LEU A 104 -9.02 33.08 20.20
N GLN A 105 -9.00 34.27 20.79
CA GLN A 105 -9.62 35.48 20.24
C GLN A 105 -8.62 36.63 20.17
N GLY A 106 -8.92 37.63 19.35
CA GLY A 106 -8.17 38.88 19.29
C GLY A 106 -9.10 40.07 19.09
N CYS A 107 -8.55 41.26 19.28
CA CYS A 107 -9.34 42.48 19.27
C CYS A 107 -9.47 43.04 17.86
N LEU A 108 -10.70 43.13 17.34
CA LEU A 108 -11.02 43.80 16.09
C LEU A 108 -12.10 44.86 16.33
N ALA A 109 -11.79 46.12 16.00
CA ALA A 109 -12.71 47.26 16.14
C ALA A 109 -13.38 47.40 17.52
N GLY A 110 -12.70 46.95 18.60
CA GLY A 110 -13.20 47.03 19.97
C GLY A 110 -14.02 45.82 20.43
N GLY A 111 -14.23 44.82 19.57
CA GLY A 111 -14.84 43.53 19.93
C GLY A 111 -13.85 42.36 19.84
N CYS A 112 -14.03 41.34 20.67
CA CYS A 112 -13.27 40.10 20.56
C CYS A 112 -13.82 39.24 19.41
N VAL A 113 -12.99 38.99 18.40
CA VAL A 113 -13.27 38.09 17.28
C VAL A 113 -12.37 36.87 17.35
N ASP A 114 -12.79 35.77 16.74
CA ASP A 114 -11.99 34.55 16.69
C ASP A 114 -10.69 34.79 15.91
N ARG A 115 -9.61 34.18 16.36
CA ARG A 115 -8.38 34.11 15.57
C ARG A 115 -8.55 33.10 14.45
N CYS A 116 -7.86 33.34 13.34
CA CYS A 116 -7.89 32.49 12.16
C CYS A 116 -6.46 32.20 11.68
N PHE A 117 -6.29 31.14 10.91
CA PHE A 117 -5.00 30.62 10.43
C PHE A 117 -4.91 30.51 8.91
N GLY A 118 -5.92 31.02 8.21
CA GLY A 118 -6.09 30.94 6.76
C GLY A 118 -7.55 31.10 6.37
N GLU A 119 -7.81 31.18 5.06
CA GLU A 119 -9.18 31.24 4.53
C GLU A 119 -10.02 30.04 5.06
N GLY A 120 -11.28 30.28 5.41
CA GLY A 120 -12.19 29.24 5.91
C GLY A 120 -11.98 28.77 7.36
N THR A 121 -10.97 29.28 8.08
CA THR A 121 -10.72 28.92 9.50
C THR A 121 -11.54 29.73 10.51
N CYS A 122 -12.52 30.50 10.03
CA CYS A 122 -13.46 31.26 10.86
C CYS A 122 -14.70 30.43 11.17
N PHE A 123 -14.70 29.74 12.32
CA PHE A 123 -15.76 28.80 12.74
C PHE A 123 -17.16 29.41 12.86
N ARG A 124 -17.26 30.75 12.93
CA ARG A 124 -18.51 31.52 12.94
C ARG A 124 -18.78 32.26 11.62
N GLY A 125 -18.07 31.89 10.55
CA GLY A 125 -18.09 32.58 9.26
C GLY A 125 -17.16 33.79 9.22
N GLY A 126 -16.87 34.30 8.01
CA GLY A 126 -15.99 35.44 7.78
C GLY A 126 -14.64 35.08 7.13
N ILE A 127 -13.85 36.11 6.88
CA ILE A 127 -12.57 36.04 6.15
C ILE A 127 -11.39 36.21 7.09
N CYS A 128 -10.28 35.53 6.80
CA CYS A 128 -9.10 35.59 7.65
C CYS A 128 -8.14 36.70 7.21
N ILE A 129 -8.04 37.78 7.99
CA ILE A 129 -7.13 38.90 7.70
C ILE A 129 -6.20 39.09 8.90
N ASP A 130 -4.90 39.02 8.66
CA ASP A 130 -3.84 39.20 9.68
C ASP A 130 -4.05 38.36 10.95
N GLY A 131 -4.64 37.16 10.80
CA GLY A 131 -4.88 36.21 11.89
C GLY A 131 -6.13 36.48 12.73
N LEU A 132 -7.01 37.38 12.30
CA LEU A 132 -8.33 37.63 12.90
C LEU A 132 -9.45 37.39 11.90
N CYS A 133 -10.58 36.87 12.39
CA CYS A 133 -11.79 36.74 11.59
C CYS A 133 -12.45 38.11 11.41
N HIS A 134 -12.50 38.56 10.17
CA HIS A 134 -13.24 39.73 9.76
C HIS A 134 -14.60 39.30 9.18
N PRO A 135 -15.63 40.15 9.28
CA PRO A 135 -16.88 39.94 8.55
C PRO A 135 -16.62 39.86 7.03
N PRO A 136 -17.47 39.13 6.27
CA PRO A 136 -17.39 39.08 4.82
C PRO A 136 -17.52 40.49 4.21
N GLU A 137 -16.73 40.79 3.17
CA GLU A 137 -16.77 42.08 2.46
C GLU A 137 -17.95 42.16 1.48
N CYS A 138 -18.42 41.01 0.98
CA CYS A 138 -19.48 40.87 -0.01
C CYS A 138 -20.14 39.49 0.09
N GLY A 139 -21.39 39.35 -0.36
CA GLY A 139 -22.04 38.07 -0.64
C GLY A 139 -22.31 37.84 -2.13
N GLU A 140 -22.39 38.91 -2.92
CA GLU A 140 -22.54 38.89 -4.38
C GLU A 140 -21.73 40.00 -5.05
N ASP A 141 -21.50 39.89 -6.36
CA ASP A 141 -20.72 40.88 -7.13
C ASP A 141 -21.30 42.31 -7.02
N ALA A 142 -22.60 42.45 -6.79
CA ALA A 142 -23.28 43.74 -6.65
C ALA A 142 -22.93 44.48 -5.34
N ASP A 143 -22.42 43.76 -4.33
CA ASP A 143 -21.93 44.36 -3.08
C ASP A 143 -20.57 45.05 -3.29
N CYS A 144 -19.85 44.68 -4.35
CA CYS A 144 -18.57 45.24 -4.70
C CYS A 144 -18.72 46.50 -5.58
N GLY A 145 -17.84 47.49 -5.36
CA GLY A 145 -17.82 48.71 -6.17
C GLY A 145 -17.45 48.45 -7.63
N GLU A 146 -17.66 49.44 -8.51
CA GLU A 146 -17.31 49.32 -9.94
C GLU A 146 -15.85 48.84 -10.13
N GLY A 147 -15.66 47.79 -10.92
CA GLY A 147 -14.34 47.20 -11.19
C GLY A 147 -13.91 46.14 -10.19
N PHE A 148 -14.78 45.72 -9.27
CA PHE A 148 -14.52 44.64 -8.32
C PHE A 148 -15.61 43.56 -8.42
N VAL A 149 -15.25 42.32 -8.10
CA VAL A 149 -16.15 41.17 -8.04
C VAL A 149 -16.01 40.47 -6.70
N CYS A 150 -17.08 39.83 -6.24
CA CYS A 150 -17.11 39.11 -4.98
C CYS A 150 -16.60 37.69 -5.16
N ARG A 151 -15.50 37.34 -4.49
CA ARG A 151 -14.93 35.99 -4.52
C ARG A 151 -14.50 35.58 -3.12
N SER A 152 -15.02 34.43 -2.66
CA SER A 152 -14.77 33.91 -1.31
C SER A 152 -14.94 35.00 -0.24
N ASP A 153 -16.08 35.72 -0.31
CA ASP A 153 -16.45 36.80 0.60
C ASP A 153 -15.52 38.04 0.59
N ARG A 154 -14.70 38.22 -0.47
CA ARG A 154 -13.80 39.38 -0.66
C ARG A 154 -14.08 40.11 -1.96
N CYS A 155 -14.00 41.45 -1.94
CA CYS A 155 -14.06 42.24 -3.16
C CYS A 155 -12.68 42.34 -3.81
N ILE A 156 -12.46 41.60 -4.89
CA ILE A 156 -11.20 41.59 -5.65
C ILE A 156 -11.35 42.34 -6.97
N GLU A 157 -10.25 42.91 -7.48
CA GLU A 157 -10.26 43.64 -8.76
C GLU A 157 -10.66 42.70 -9.91
N ALA A 158 -11.66 43.11 -10.69
CA ALA A 158 -12.18 42.33 -11.81
C ALA A 158 -11.18 42.36 -12.97
N GLN A 159 -10.73 41.18 -13.37
CA GLN A 159 -9.97 40.92 -14.59
C GLN A 159 -10.90 40.25 -15.61
N PRO A 160 -11.62 41.04 -16.44
CA PRO A 160 -12.63 40.48 -17.32
C PRO A 160 -12.02 39.56 -18.38
N CYS A 161 -12.72 38.46 -18.67
CA CYS A 161 -12.34 37.51 -19.71
C CYS A 161 -13.58 36.91 -20.38
N MET A 162 -13.41 36.41 -21.61
CA MET A 162 -14.40 35.59 -22.30
C MET A 162 -14.05 34.10 -22.32
N ASP A 163 -12.75 33.79 -22.29
CA ASP A 163 -12.22 32.43 -22.24
C ASP A 163 -10.85 32.41 -21.52
N ASN A 164 -10.31 31.21 -21.30
CA ASN A 164 -9.04 31.04 -20.58
C ASN A 164 -7.84 31.64 -21.32
N ALA A 165 -7.91 31.88 -22.63
CA ALA A 165 -6.79 32.41 -23.40
C ALA A 165 -6.57 33.92 -23.13
N GLU A 166 -7.56 34.61 -22.56
CA GLU A 166 -7.47 36.01 -22.14
C GLU A 166 -6.86 36.17 -20.74
N CYS A 167 -6.70 35.08 -19.99
CA CYS A 167 -6.16 35.09 -18.63
C CYS A 167 -4.64 34.85 -18.58
N GLY A 168 -4.02 35.21 -17.45
CA GLY A 168 -2.62 34.86 -17.17
C GLY A 168 -2.41 33.34 -17.12
N GLY A 169 -1.17 32.89 -17.28
CA GLY A 169 -0.85 31.45 -17.40
C GLY A 169 -1.22 30.57 -16.20
N ASP A 170 -1.49 31.17 -15.04
CA ASP A 170 -1.93 30.50 -13.81
C ASP A 170 -3.38 30.88 -13.44
N GLN A 171 -4.18 31.30 -14.42
CA GLN A 171 -5.57 31.70 -14.24
C GLN A 171 -6.50 31.07 -15.29
N ARG A 172 -7.78 30.96 -14.97
CA ARG A 172 -8.85 30.54 -15.88
C ARG A 172 -10.04 31.49 -15.80
N CYS A 173 -10.82 31.53 -16.86
CA CYS A 173 -12.00 32.36 -16.93
C CYS A 173 -13.18 31.68 -16.22
N VAL A 174 -13.58 32.23 -15.08
CA VAL A 174 -14.73 31.77 -14.31
C VAL A 174 -15.72 32.93 -14.21
N ASP A 175 -16.93 32.70 -14.72
CA ASP A 175 -18.02 33.70 -14.72
C ASP A 175 -17.61 35.08 -15.26
N GLY A 176 -16.78 35.09 -16.30
CA GLY A 176 -16.31 36.30 -16.98
C GLY A 176 -15.17 37.02 -16.28
N ASN A 177 -14.53 36.40 -15.28
CA ASN A 177 -13.38 36.93 -14.55
C ASN A 177 -12.21 35.95 -14.50
N CYS A 178 -10.98 36.43 -14.65
CA CYS A 178 -9.78 35.61 -14.53
C CYS A 178 -9.48 35.29 -13.07
N GLU A 179 -9.69 34.04 -12.72
CA GLU A 179 -9.43 33.52 -11.38
C GLU A 179 -8.18 32.63 -11.36
N PRO A 180 -7.41 32.63 -10.26
CA PRO A 180 -6.30 31.69 -10.10
C PRO A 180 -6.75 30.23 -10.30
N LEU A 181 -5.87 29.42 -10.89
CA LEU A 181 -6.08 27.97 -10.92
C LEU A 181 -6.13 27.40 -9.51
N SER A 182 -6.93 26.35 -9.33
CA SER A 182 -7.03 25.64 -8.04
C SER A 182 -5.67 25.08 -7.63
N ALA A 183 -5.30 25.25 -6.37
CA ALA A 183 -4.13 24.60 -5.79
C ALA A 183 -4.33 23.07 -5.74
N CYS A 184 -3.24 22.33 -5.84
CA CYS A 184 -3.24 20.87 -5.79
C CYS A 184 -1.96 20.32 -5.17
N GLY A 185 -2.08 19.13 -4.56
CA GLY A 185 -0.94 18.31 -4.15
C GLY A 185 -0.61 17.23 -5.19
N GLY A 186 -1.64 16.63 -5.79
CA GLY A 186 -1.52 15.59 -6.82
C GLY A 186 -2.64 15.68 -7.88
N ASP A 187 -2.56 14.85 -8.92
CA ASP A 187 -3.51 14.88 -10.05
C ASP A 187 -4.95 14.60 -9.61
N ARG A 188 -5.13 13.89 -8.49
CA ARG A 188 -6.44 13.58 -7.91
C ARG A 188 -7.16 14.79 -7.33
N ASN A 189 -6.45 15.88 -7.04
CA ASN A 189 -7.07 17.13 -6.58
C ASN A 189 -7.63 17.95 -7.75
N CYS A 190 -7.35 17.56 -8.98
CA CYS A 190 -7.69 18.30 -10.18
C CYS A 190 -8.88 17.71 -10.91
N GLY A 191 -9.51 18.51 -11.78
CA GLY A 191 -10.56 18.04 -12.66
C GLY A 191 -10.07 16.94 -13.62
N PRO A 192 -11.00 16.21 -14.28
CA PRO A 192 -10.67 15.10 -15.17
C PRO A 192 -9.71 15.48 -16.31
N ASP A 193 -9.77 16.71 -16.80
CA ASP A 193 -8.94 17.22 -17.91
C ASP A 193 -7.74 18.05 -17.44
N GLU A 194 -7.42 18.02 -16.14
CA GLU A 194 -6.35 18.79 -15.53
C GLU A 194 -5.30 17.88 -14.88
N ILE A 195 -4.06 18.35 -14.78
CA ILE A 195 -3.01 17.72 -13.98
C ILE A 195 -2.47 18.71 -12.96
N CYS A 196 -1.99 18.18 -11.85
CA CYS A 196 -1.28 18.97 -10.87
C CYS A 196 0.15 19.22 -11.33
N GLN A 197 0.44 20.46 -11.69
CA GLN A 197 1.74 20.91 -12.15
C GLN A 197 2.13 22.20 -11.43
N ASP A 198 3.29 22.16 -10.77
CA ASP A 198 3.79 23.27 -9.95
C ASP A 198 2.81 23.72 -8.85
N GLY A 199 2.05 22.77 -8.29
CA GLY A 199 1.06 23.00 -7.22
C GLY A 199 -0.26 23.60 -7.71
N LEU A 200 -0.50 23.68 -9.02
CA LEU A 200 -1.74 24.19 -9.62
C LEU A 200 -2.35 23.17 -10.58
N CYS A 201 -3.68 23.10 -10.61
CA CYS A 201 -4.42 22.27 -11.56
C CYS A 201 -4.42 22.92 -12.95
N ARG A 202 -3.49 22.49 -13.81
CA ARG A 202 -3.32 23.00 -15.17
C ARG A 202 -4.10 22.14 -16.17
N PRO A 203 -4.99 22.73 -17.00
CA PRO A 203 -5.67 22.02 -18.07
C PRO A 203 -4.69 21.40 -19.06
N GLN A 204 -4.94 20.16 -19.46
CA GLN A 204 -4.13 19.45 -20.45
C GLN A 204 -4.91 19.23 -21.75
N ALA A 205 -4.19 19.14 -22.87
CA ALA A 205 -4.78 18.68 -24.11
C ALA A 205 -5.13 17.19 -24.00
N GLY A 206 -6.31 16.81 -24.50
CA GLY A 206 -6.67 15.41 -24.65
C GLY A 206 -5.86 14.73 -25.77
N CYS A 207 -5.57 13.44 -25.62
CA CYS A 207 -4.82 12.65 -26.59
C CYS A 207 -5.33 11.21 -26.66
N GLU A 208 -5.13 10.54 -27.78
CA GLU A 208 -5.28 9.08 -27.91
C GLU A 208 -3.91 8.39 -28.05
N SER A 209 -2.91 9.14 -28.49
CA SER A 209 -1.54 8.67 -28.69
C SER A 209 -0.55 9.81 -28.48
N ARG A 210 0.75 9.48 -28.38
CA ARG A 210 1.82 10.47 -28.23
C ARG A 210 1.88 11.47 -29.40
N ASP A 211 1.44 11.09 -30.59
CA ASP A 211 1.46 11.95 -31.78
C ASP A 211 0.48 13.14 -31.68
N ASP A 212 -0.48 13.07 -30.74
CA ASP A 212 -1.41 14.17 -30.45
C ASP A 212 -0.78 15.24 -29.53
N CYS A 213 0.34 14.91 -28.88
CA CYS A 213 1.03 15.76 -27.91
C CYS A 213 2.26 16.45 -28.51
N THR A 214 2.79 17.45 -27.80
CA THR A 214 4.05 18.06 -28.22
C THR A 214 5.22 17.08 -28.05
N PRO A 215 6.38 17.28 -28.72
CA PRO A 215 7.52 16.38 -28.58
C PRO A 215 8.07 16.25 -27.14
N ALA A 216 7.75 17.20 -26.26
CA ALA A 216 8.14 17.20 -24.84
C ALA A 216 7.11 16.54 -23.91
N GLU A 217 6.06 15.95 -24.49
CA GLU A 217 4.95 15.35 -23.77
C GLU A 217 4.73 13.89 -24.19
N ASP A 218 4.00 13.16 -23.36
CA ASP A 218 3.52 11.81 -23.62
C ASP A 218 2.01 11.74 -23.40
N CYS A 219 1.35 10.79 -24.04
CA CYS A 219 -0.09 10.57 -23.85
C CYS A 219 -0.32 9.57 -22.73
N VAL A 220 -0.85 10.05 -21.60
CA VAL A 220 -1.11 9.22 -20.41
C VAL A 220 -2.54 9.44 -19.95
N ALA A 221 -3.33 8.37 -19.84
CA ALA A 221 -4.72 8.42 -19.39
C ALA A 221 -5.56 9.44 -20.19
N GLY A 222 -5.32 9.50 -21.51
CA GLY A 222 -6.02 10.41 -22.42
C GLY A 222 -5.60 11.88 -22.33
N ARG A 223 -4.50 12.22 -21.65
CA ARG A 223 -3.99 13.58 -21.49
C ARG A 223 -2.53 13.69 -21.89
N CYS A 224 -2.17 14.78 -22.55
CA CYS A 224 -0.79 15.15 -22.77
C CYS A 224 -0.18 15.58 -21.43
N VAL A 225 0.86 14.89 -21.00
CA VAL A 225 1.58 15.19 -19.75
C VAL A 225 3.07 15.32 -20.04
N PRO A 226 3.85 16.03 -19.19
CA PRO A 226 5.29 16.14 -19.38
C PRO A 226 5.95 14.76 -19.56
N PHE A 227 6.77 14.62 -20.61
CA PHE A 227 7.44 13.37 -20.93
C PHE A 227 8.40 12.96 -19.80
N VAL A 228 8.30 11.68 -19.42
CA VAL A 228 9.21 11.00 -18.49
C VAL A 228 9.52 9.65 -19.14
N CYS A 229 10.79 9.32 -19.30
CA CYS A 229 11.13 8.00 -19.84
C CYS A 229 10.65 6.91 -18.87
N ARG A 230 10.03 5.86 -19.41
CA ARG A 230 9.53 4.69 -18.67
C ARG A 230 10.54 3.55 -18.67
N GLY A 231 11.39 3.52 -19.68
CA GLY A 231 12.51 2.60 -19.81
C GLY A 231 13.43 3.02 -20.95
N ASP A 232 14.49 2.24 -21.16
CA ASP A 232 15.55 2.57 -22.11
C ASP A 232 15.10 2.68 -23.56
N ALA A 233 14.03 1.97 -23.93
CA ALA A 233 13.48 2.04 -25.28
C ALA A 233 12.84 3.41 -25.61
N ASP A 234 12.61 4.26 -24.60
CA ASP A 234 12.14 5.63 -24.80
C ASP A 234 13.29 6.62 -25.10
N CYS A 235 14.54 6.19 -24.93
CA CYS A 235 15.74 7.00 -25.08
C CYS A 235 16.50 6.68 -26.38
N ALA A 236 17.44 7.54 -26.76
CA ALA A 236 18.31 7.25 -27.90
C ALA A 236 19.17 6.00 -27.64
N GLU A 237 19.64 5.31 -28.69
CA GLU A 237 20.40 4.04 -28.57
C GLU A 237 21.62 4.10 -27.62
N ALA A 238 22.18 5.29 -27.39
CA ALA A 238 23.33 5.51 -26.51
C ALA A 238 22.96 5.97 -25.09
N GLU A 239 21.69 6.29 -24.82
CA GLU A 239 21.20 6.83 -23.56
C GLU A 239 20.56 5.73 -22.69
N VAL A 240 20.39 6.04 -21.41
CA VAL A 240 19.65 5.23 -20.42
C VAL A 240 18.48 6.05 -19.88
N CYS A 241 17.40 5.36 -19.54
CA CYS A 241 16.36 5.98 -18.74
C CYS A 241 16.71 5.83 -17.26
N ASN A 242 17.13 6.93 -16.63
CA ASN A 242 17.48 6.94 -15.21
C ASN A 242 16.74 8.07 -14.52
N GLY A 243 16.00 7.75 -13.45
CA GLY A 243 15.22 8.74 -12.71
C GLY A 243 14.19 9.48 -13.56
N GLY A 244 13.77 8.89 -14.68
CA GLY A 244 12.76 9.46 -15.59
C GLY A 244 13.31 10.42 -16.63
N THR A 245 14.63 10.55 -16.75
CA THR A 245 15.30 11.33 -17.79
C THR A 245 16.19 10.46 -18.66
N CYS A 246 16.18 10.73 -19.96
CA CYS A 246 17.17 10.16 -20.88
C CYS A 246 18.50 10.87 -20.67
N GLN A 247 19.53 10.11 -20.29
CA GLN A 247 20.87 10.62 -20.04
C GLN A 247 21.92 9.62 -20.53
N ASP A 248 23.15 10.09 -20.71
CA ASP A 248 24.27 9.19 -20.94
C ASP A 248 24.41 8.20 -19.76
N PRO A 249 24.71 6.91 -20.01
CA PRO A 249 24.96 5.94 -18.95
C PRO A 249 26.01 6.50 -17.98
N PRO A 250 25.74 6.48 -16.66
CA PRO A 250 26.67 7.07 -15.71
C PRO A 250 28.00 6.31 -15.76
N GLU A 251 29.12 7.04 -15.78
CA GLU A 251 30.46 6.46 -15.75
C GLU A 251 30.77 6.01 -14.31
N VAL A 252 30.15 4.92 -13.87
CA VAL A 252 30.32 4.38 -12.51
C VAL A 252 31.30 3.21 -12.53
N GLU A 253 32.27 3.23 -11.62
CA GLU A 253 33.16 2.09 -11.39
C GLU A 253 32.37 0.96 -10.72
N VAL A 254 32.17 -0.13 -11.46
CA VAL A 254 31.64 -1.37 -10.91
C VAL A 254 32.73 -2.02 -10.05
N ALA A 255 32.35 -2.48 -8.86
CA ALA A 255 33.21 -3.21 -7.95
C ALA A 255 32.92 -4.72 -7.95
N ALA A 256 31.66 -5.11 -8.17
CA ALA A 256 31.24 -6.51 -8.24
C ALA A 256 30.12 -6.72 -9.26
N VAL A 257 29.98 -7.94 -9.79
CA VAL A 257 28.85 -8.35 -10.62
C VAL A 257 28.10 -9.47 -9.89
N VAL A 258 26.77 -9.39 -9.85
CA VAL A 258 25.92 -10.37 -9.18
C VAL A 258 24.88 -10.89 -10.17
N ILE A 259 24.77 -12.21 -10.31
CA ILE A 259 23.68 -12.86 -11.03
C ILE A 259 22.46 -12.88 -10.12
N LEU A 260 21.32 -12.41 -10.61
CA LEU A 260 20.09 -12.27 -9.82
C LEU A 260 19.34 -13.60 -9.62
N ASN A 261 19.46 -14.53 -10.57
CA ASN A 261 18.91 -15.87 -10.43
C ASN A 261 19.82 -16.73 -9.55
N GLY A 262 19.23 -17.38 -8.55
CA GLY A 262 19.93 -18.36 -7.73
C GLY A 262 20.27 -19.65 -8.49
N PRO A 263 20.82 -20.66 -7.79
CA PRO A 263 21.05 -21.98 -8.36
C PRO A 263 19.77 -22.61 -8.93
N ARG A 264 19.87 -23.29 -10.08
CA ARG A 264 18.71 -23.89 -10.78
C ARG A 264 18.97 -25.32 -11.23
N ALA A 265 17.88 -26.09 -11.35
CA ALA A 265 17.88 -27.43 -11.92
C ALA A 265 16.91 -27.48 -13.12
N LEU A 266 17.46 -27.46 -14.33
CA LEU A 266 16.71 -27.51 -15.59
C LEU A 266 16.69 -28.94 -16.14
N THR A 267 15.83 -29.19 -17.10
CA THR A 267 15.85 -30.40 -17.92
C THR A 267 16.32 -30.10 -19.33
N VAL A 268 16.88 -31.11 -20.00
CA VAL A 268 17.30 -30.97 -21.40
C VAL A 268 16.16 -30.39 -22.26
N GLY A 269 16.48 -29.35 -23.02
CA GLY A 269 15.58 -28.60 -23.90
C GLY A 269 14.89 -27.38 -23.26
N GLN A 270 14.93 -27.24 -21.94
CA GLN A 270 14.40 -26.06 -21.26
C GLN A 270 15.27 -24.82 -21.52
N ARG A 271 14.64 -23.65 -21.40
CA ARG A 271 15.31 -22.36 -21.47
C ARG A 271 15.04 -21.56 -20.22
N LEU A 272 16.06 -20.83 -19.77
CA LEU A 272 15.98 -19.91 -18.64
C LEU A 272 16.72 -18.63 -19.01
N ARG A 273 16.15 -17.47 -18.69
CA ARG A 273 16.84 -16.20 -18.87
C ARG A 273 17.52 -15.80 -17.56
N TYR A 274 18.84 -15.73 -17.57
CA TYR A 274 19.61 -15.18 -16.46
C TYR A 274 19.66 -13.65 -16.55
N ARG A 275 19.63 -12.98 -15.40
CA ARG A 275 19.88 -11.53 -15.25
C ARG A 275 21.04 -11.28 -14.31
N ALA A 276 21.76 -10.18 -14.51
CA ALA A 276 22.86 -9.75 -13.66
C ALA A 276 22.81 -8.24 -13.44
N VAL A 277 23.43 -7.80 -12.34
CA VAL A 277 23.61 -6.39 -12.01
C VAL A 277 25.06 -6.11 -11.59
N GLY A 278 25.53 -4.89 -11.80
CA GLY A 278 26.76 -4.38 -11.23
C GLY A 278 26.49 -3.71 -9.89
N LEU A 279 27.43 -3.87 -8.96
CA LEU A 279 27.45 -3.17 -7.67
C LEU A 279 28.67 -2.25 -7.61
N ASP A 280 28.54 -1.06 -7.04
CA ASP A 280 29.68 -0.18 -6.77
C ASP A 280 30.45 -0.58 -5.48
N LEU A 281 31.47 0.20 -5.09
CA LEU A 281 32.26 -0.05 -3.87
C LEU A 281 31.47 0.04 -2.56
N ARG A 282 30.26 0.62 -2.58
CA ARG A 282 29.34 0.72 -1.44
C ARG A 282 28.33 -0.42 -1.41
N GLY A 283 28.28 -1.23 -2.47
CA GLY A 283 27.28 -2.30 -2.63
C GLY A 283 25.97 -1.82 -3.24
N ASP A 284 25.92 -0.58 -3.76
CA ASP A 284 24.75 -0.04 -4.43
C ASP A 284 24.64 -0.61 -5.84
N ILE A 285 23.43 -0.99 -6.26
CA ILE A 285 23.20 -1.45 -7.63
C ILE A 285 23.43 -0.26 -8.57
N VAL A 286 24.19 -0.49 -9.62
CA VAL A 286 24.49 0.52 -10.65
C VAL A 286 24.00 0.05 -12.01
N GLU A 287 23.44 1.00 -12.76
CA GLU A 287 22.94 0.73 -14.10
C GLU A 287 24.09 0.24 -14.99
N THR A 288 23.94 -0.99 -15.48
CA THR A 288 25.02 -1.71 -16.15
C THR A 288 24.47 -2.51 -17.31
N ARG A 289 25.12 -2.37 -18.47
CA ARG A 289 24.74 -3.05 -19.71
C ARG A 289 25.92 -3.80 -20.30
N GLY A 290 25.60 -4.73 -21.20
CA GLY A 290 26.63 -5.45 -21.97
C GLY A 290 27.36 -6.51 -21.15
N PHE A 291 26.67 -7.14 -20.20
CA PHE A 291 27.19 -8.32 -19.51
C PHE A 291 27.61 -9.39 -20.53
N THR A 292 28.82 -9.89 -20.36
CA THR A 292 29.31 -11.06 -21.08
C THR A 292 28.99 -12.29 -20.24
N TRP A 293 28.22 -13.21 -20.82
CA TRP A 293 27.81 -14.44 -20.16
C TRP A 293 28.73 -15.60 -20.54
N ALA A 294 29.01 -16.47 -19.56
CA ALA A 294 29.78 -17.69 -19.79
C ALA A 294 29.19 -18.87 -18.99
N VAL A 295 29.18 -20.04 -19.62
CA VAL A 295 28.90 -21.33 -18.98
C VAL A 295 30.22 -22.11 -18.91
N ALA A 296 30.52 -22.72 -17.77
CA ALA A 296 31.79 -23.43 -17.57
C ALA A 296 31.95 -24.67 -18.46
N ASP A 297 30.85 -25.37 -18.74
CA ASP A 297 30.75 -26.53 -19.64
C ASP A 297 29.64 -26.29 -20.69
N ASP A 298 30.05 -25.93 -21.90
CA ASP A 298 29.16 -25.66 -23.04
C ASP A 298 28.56 -26.93 -23.67
N GLY A 299 29.00 -28.12 -23.24
CA GLY A 299 28.36 -29.39 -23.56
C GLY A 299 27.11 -29.64 -22.73
N VAL A 300 27.00 -29.03 -21.54
CA VAL A 300 25.84 -29.15 -20.64
C VAL A 300 24.78 -28.10 -20.98
N ALA A 301 25.19 -26.85 -21.20
CA ALA A 301 24.29 -25.75 -21.53
C ALA A 301 24.99 -24.64 -22.31
N THR A 302 24.25 -23.93 -23.15
CA THR A 302 24.71 -22.75 -23.89
C THR A 302 23.96 -21.50 -23.45
N ILE A 303 24.64 -20.35 -23.40
CA ILE A 303 24.03 -19.07 -23.02
C ILE A 303 24.23 -18.01 -24.11
N ALA A 304 23.15 -17.32 -24.46
CA ALA A 304 23.15 -16.23 -25.41
C ALA A 304 23.54 -14.89 -24.74
N ALA A 305 23.87 -13.89 -25.56
CA ALA A 305 24.32 -12.57 -25.08
C ALA A 305 23.26 -11.79 -24.29
N ASP A 306 21.98 -12.09 -24.50
CA ASP A 306 20.84 -11.53 -23.76
C ASP A 306 20.58 -12.24 -22.41
N GLY A 307 21.45 -13.18 -22.02
CA GLY A 307 21.34 -14.00 -20.83
C GLY A 307 20.45 -15.24 -20.99
N THR A 308 19.91 -15.49 -22.19
CA THR A 308 19.05 -16.66 -22.42
C THR A 308 19.88 -17.94 -22.52
N LEU A 309 19.75 -18.82 -21.53
CA LEU A 309 20.37 -20.12 -21.44
C LEU A 309 19.48 -21.22 -22.04
N SER A 310 20.09 -22.15 -22.77
CA SER A 310 19.52 -23.40 -23.28
C SER A 310 20.17 -24.58 -22.56
N ALA A 311 19.36 -25.44 -21.94
CA ALA A 311 19.82 -26.67 -21.34
C ALA A 311 19.99 -27.75 -22.42
N ASP A 312 21.22 -28.20 -22.69
CA ASP A 312 21.55 -28.95 -23.90
C ASP A 312 21.84 -30.43 -23.64
N ALA A 313 22.52 -30.76 -22.54
CA ALA A 313 22.78 -32.15 -22.14
C ALA A 313 22.82 -32.31 -20.60
N PRO A 314 22.58 -33.53 -20.08
CA PRO A 314 22.61 -33.77 -18.65
C PRO A 314 24.01 -33.53 -18.06
N GLY A 315 24.08 -32.88 -16.90
CA GLY A 315 25.32 -32.59 -16.20
C GLY A 315 25.19 -31.45 -15.19
N ALA A 316 26.26 -31.19 -14.45
CA ALA A 316 26.37 -30.03 -13.58
C ALA A 316 27.40 -29.06 -14.19
N THR A 317 27.05 -27.78 -14.22
CA THR A 317 27.89 -26.69 -14.74
C THR A 317 27.68 -25.45 -13.89
N THR A 318 28.36 -24.36 -14.22
CA THR A 318 28.13 -23.06 -13.58
C THR A 318 28.00 -21.95 -14.61
N VAL A 319 27.22 -20.93 -14.26
CA VAL A 319 27.02 -19.72 -15.06
C VAL A 319 27.72 -18.56 -14.38
N THR A 320 28.40 -17.73 -15.16
CA THR A 320 29.03 -16.49 -14.72
C THR A 320 28.64 -15.34 -15.64
N ALA A 321 28.54 -14.14 -15.09
CA ALA A 321 28.37 -12.89 -15.81
C ALA A 321 29.58 -12.00 -15.57
N ALA A 322 30.05 -11.30 -16.60
CA ALA A 322 31.19 -10.41 -16.50
C ALA A 322 30.90 -9.03 -17.08
N LEU A 323 31.46 -8.00 -16.45
CA LEU A 323 31.49 -6.64 -16.98
C LEU A 323 32.94 -6.17 -17.01
N GLY A 324 33.52 -6.07 -18.20
CA GLY A 324 34.97 -5.88 -18.34
C GLY A 324 35.75 -7.03 -17.70
N ASP A 325 36.65 -6.70 -16.76
CA ASP A 325 37.48 -7.69 -16.04
C ASP A 325 36.82 -8.20 -14.75
N ILE A 326 35.62 -7.71 -14.40
CA ILE A 326 34.92 -8.07 -13.16
C ILE A 326 33.97 -9.21 -13.47
N VAL A 327 34.16 -10.35 -12.79
CA VAL A 327 33.37 -11.57 -12.99
C VAL A 327 32.56 -11.85 -11.74
N SER A 328 31.31 -12.27 -11.93
CA SER A 328 30.43 -12.67 -10.83
C SER A 328 30.91 -13.93 -10.13
N GLU A 329 30.39 -14.16 -8.93
CA GLU A 329 30.39 -15.52 -8.37
C GLU A 329 29.65 -16.47 -9.31
N ALA A 330 30.08 -17.72 -9.32
CA ALA A 330 29.53 -18.74 -10.20
C ALA A 330 28.23 -19.30 -9.64
N VAL A 331 27.14 -19.21 -10.40
CA VAL A 331 25.84 -19.80 -10.03
C VAL A 331 25.77 -21.24 -10.52
N ALA A 332 25.42 -22.16 -9.63
CA ALA A 332 25.31 -23.57 -9.98
C ALA A 332 24.09 -23.83 -10.88
N LEU A 333 24.32 -24.57 -11.96
CA LEU A 333 23.28 -25.06 -12.86
C LEU A 333 23.40 -26.58 -12.95
N ARG A 334 22.30 -27.28 -12.71
CA ARG A 334 22.16 -28.69 -13.02
C ARG A 334 21.21 -28.85 -14.19
N VAL A 335 21.59 -29.66 -15.17
CA VAL A 335 20.72 -30.11 -16.24
C VAL A 335 20.50 -31.59 -16.06
N ASP A 336 19.25 -32.01 -15.97
CA ASP A 336 18.88 -33.41 -15.83
C ASP A 336 18.21 -33.92 -17.11
N GLU A 337 18.43 -35.19 -17.43
CA GLU A 337 17.58 -35.89 -18.38
C GLU A 337 16.27 -36.23 -17.67
N VAL A 338 15.13 -36.07 -18.33
CA VAL A 338 13.85 -36.57 -17.80
C VAL A 338 13.72 -38.03 -18.24
N PRO A 339 14.01 -39.02 -17.37
CA PRO A 339 13.74 -40.41 -17.73
C PRO A 339 12.23 -40.63 -17.82
N MET A 340 11.82 -41.51 -18.72
CA MET A 340 10.43 -41.98 -18.73
C MET A 340 10.14 -42.73 -17.42
N ALA A 341 9.23 -42.19 -16.61
CA ALA A 341 8.78 -42.82 -15.39
C ALA A 341 7.54 -43.70 -15.67
N ALA A 342 7.57 -44.96 -15.24
CA ALA A 342 6.41 -45.85 -15.30
C ALA A 342 5.45 -45.68 -14.09
N GLY A 343 5.85 -44.86 -13.12
CA GLY A 343 5.12 -44.51 -11.90
C GLY A 343 5.64 -43.19 -11.34
N TRP A 344 5.65 -43.02 -10.02
CA TRP A 344 6.23 -41.83 -9.40
C TRP A 344 7.75 -41.90 -9.46
N ARG A 345 8.36 -40.83 -9.98
CA ARG A 345 9.79 -40.54 -9.80
C ARG A 345 9.91 -39.14 -9.26
N VAL A 346 10.24 -39.01 -7.98
CA VAL A 346 10.23 -37.73 -7.27
C VAL A 346 11.66 -37.29 -6.98
N ARG A 347 12.09 -36.20 -7.60
CA ARG A 347 13.36 -35.53 -7.30
C ARG A 347 13.15 -34.46 -6.25
N VAL A 348 13.94 -34.51 -5.19
CA VAL A 348 13.90 -33.57 -4.08
C VAL A 348 15.20 -32.77 -4.05
N SER A 349 15.09 -31.44 -4.01
CA SER A 349 16.26 -30.55 -3.97
C SER A 349 16.11 -29.47 -2.90
N SER A 350 17.24 -28.95 -2.43
CA SER A 350 17.22 -27.77 -1.57
C SER A 350 16.97 -26.53 -2.42
N GLN A 351 15.97 -25.74 -2.06
CA GLN A 351 15.69 -24.46 -2.71
C GLN A 351 16.84 -23.46 -2.56
N ALA A 352 17.62 -23.55 -1.47
CA ALA A 352 18.73 -22.64 -1.22
C ALA A 352 19.96 -22.91 -2.10
N THR A 353 20.20 -24.18 -2.48
CA THR A 353 21.42 -24.58 -3.19
C THR A 353 21.18 -25.20 -4.57
N GLY A 354 19.93 -25.57 -4.89
CA GLY A 354 19.57 -26.38 -6.05
C GLY A 354 20.06 -27.84 -5.97
N GLY A 355 20.83 -28.20 -4.93
CA GLY A 355 21.43 -29.52 -4.79
C GLY A 355 20.42 -30.60 -4.36
N PRO A 356 20.69 -31.88 -4.66
CA PRO A 356 19.82 -32.98 -4.26
C PRO A 356 19.79 -33.16 -2.73
N ILE A 357 18.63 -33.52 -2.20
CA ILE A 357 18.47 -33.89 -0.79
C ILE A 357 18.35 -35.41 -0.71
N ALA A 358 19.40 -36.07 -0.23
CA ALA A 358 19.39 -37.51 0.04
C ALA A 358 18.73 -37.83 1.39
N GLY A 359 18.03 -38.95 1.48
CA GLY A 359 17.35 -39.40 2.71
C GLY A 359 16.06 -38.65 3.04
N ALA A 360 15.60 -37.74 2.17
CA ALA A 360 14.24 -37.22 2.24
C ALA A 360 13.23 -38.36 2.02
N VAL A 361 12.16 -38.38 2.83
CA VAL A 361 11.09 -39.36 2.75
C VAL A 361 9.98 -38.82 1.85
N VAL A 362 9.66 -39.58 0.81
CA VAL A 362 8.55 -39.31 -0.12
C VAL A 362 7.41 -40.27 0.20
N ARG A 363 6.21 -39.72 0.33
CA ARG A 363 4.99 -40.45 0.66
C ARG A 363 3.93 -40.24 -0.41
N ALA A 364 3.38 -41.32 -0.97
CA ALA A 364 2.19 -41.29 -1.81
C ALA A 364 1.13 -42.23 -1.20
N GLY A 365 0.14 -41.65 -0.53
CA GLY A 365 -0.86 -42.40 0.22
C GLY A 365 -0.27 -43.19 1.40
N MET A 366 -0.18 -44.51 1.26
CA MET A 366 0.44 -45.40 2.26
C MET A 366 1.86 -45.83 1.88
N GLU A 367 2.27 -45.62 0.62
CA GLU A 367 3.59 -45.99 0.15
C GLU A 367 4.62 -44.94 0.58
N LEU A 368 5.81 -45.40 0.95
CA LEU A 368 6.94 -44.59 1.39
C LEU A 368 8.20 -45.01 0.64
N ALA A 369 8.98 -44.03 0.22
CA ALA A 369 10.31 -44.24 -0.35
C ALA A 369 11.27 -43.17 0.19
N GLU A 370 12.55 -43.52 0.32
CA GLU A 370 13.61 -42.58 0.64
C GLU A 370 14.35 -42.19 -0.62
N THR A 371 14.73 -40.93 -0.71
CA THR A 371 15.56 -40.41 -1.79
C THR A 371 17.00 -40.93 -1.70
N ASP A 372 17.57 -41.27 -2.84
CA ASP A 372 18.96 -41.70 -2.97
C ASP A 372 19.95 -40.52 -2.96
N ALA A 373 21.22 -40.79 -3.29
CA ALA A 373 22.27 -39.77 -3.33
C ALA A 373 22.03 -38.68 -4.40
N ASP A 374 21.22 -38.96 -5.42
CA ASP A 374 20.82 -38.03 -6.46
C ASP A 374 19.53 -37.26 -6.10
N GLY A 375 18.98 -37.52 -4.90
CA GLY A 375 17.77 -36.90 -4.39
C GLY A 375 16.50 -37.50 -5.00
N VAL A 376 16.56 -38.72 -5.54
CA VAL A 376 15.45 -39.32 -6.28
C VAL A 376 14.83 -40.46 -5.47
N ALA A 377 13.50 -40.48 -5.40
CA ALA A 377 12.71 -41.58 -4.85
C ALA A 377 11.70 -42.08 -5.90
N GLU A 378 11.53 -43.40 -6.01
CA GLU A 378 10.56 -44.01 -6.93
C GLU A 378 9.43 -44.71 -6.16
N LEU A 379 8.18 -44.54 -6.59
CA LEU A 379 7.01 -45.22 -6.03
C LEU A 379 6.13 -45.82 -7.15
N PRO A 380 5.34 -46.88 -6.84
CA PRO A 380 4.42 -47.48 -7.81
C PRO A 380 3.39 -46.49 -8.37
N ALA A 381 3.00 -46.61 -9.64
CA ALA A 381 2.04 -45.71 -10.28
C ALA A 381 0.64 -45.73 -9.63
N ASP A 382 0.29 -46.84 -8.98
CA ASP A 382 -0.98 -47.03 -8.26
C ASP A 382 -0.93 -46.52 -6.81
N ALA A 383 0.23 -45.99 -6.36
CA ALA A 383 0.31 -45.24 -5.11
C ALA A 383 -0.53 -43.95 -5.24
N GLY A 384 -1.77 -44.02 -4.77
CA GLY A 384 -2.74 -42.94 -4.82
C GLY A 384 -2.67 -42.01 -3.62
N GLY A 385 -3.35 -40.87 -3.71
CA GLY A 385 -3.42 -39.85 -2.65
C GLY A 385 -2.38 -38.74 -2.81
N PRO A 386 -2.31 -37.80 -1.85
CA PRO A 386 -1.36 -36.69 -1.89
C PRO A 386 0.09 -37.16 -1.88
N LEU A 387 0.93 -36.50 -2.67
CA LEU A 387 2.39 -36.71 -2.66
C LEU A 387 3.01 -35.77 -1.63
N SER A 388 3.60 -36.30 -0.55
CA SER A 388 4.23 -35.49 0.51
C SER A 388 5.72 -35.78 0.62
N VAL A 389 6.52 -34.74 0.84
CA VAL A 389 7.98 -34.84 0.97
C VAL A 389 8.43 -34.27 2.30
N PHE A 390 9.23 -35.05 3.01
CA PHE A 390 9.76 -34.75 4.35
C PHE A 390 11.28 -34.82 4.35
N ALA A 391 11.94 -33.80 4.88
CA ALA A 391 13.39 -33.82 5.06
C ALA A 391 13.81 -33.09 6.34
N GLU A 392 14.81 -33.63 7.04
CA GLU A 392 15.39 -32.97 8.21
C GLU A 392 15.97 -31.61 7.83
N GLY A 393 15.78 -30.60 8.68
CA GLY A 393 16.29 -29.24 8.43
C GLY A 393 15.60 -28.48 7.31
N HIS A 394 14.51 -29.00 6.74
CA HIS A 394 13.74 -28.35 5.66
C HIS A 394 12.25 -28.32 5.96
N ASP A 395 11.55 -27.32 5.45
CA ASP A 395 10.09 -27.29 5.47
C ASP A 395 9.50 -28.40 4.59
N TYR A 396 8.23 -28.76 4.84
CA TYR A 396 7.58 -29.86 4.12
C TYR A 396 6.67 -29.36 3.00
N VAL A 397 6.57 -30.18 1.95
CA VAL A 397 5.71 -29.90 0.80
C VAL A 397 4.79 -31.09 0.55
N THR A 398 3.51 -30.81 0.31
CA THR A 398 2.54 -31.79 -0.19
C THR A 398 1.91 -31.28 -1.48
N LEU A 399 1.78 -32.16 -2.48
CA LEU A 399 1.11 -31.92 -3.74
C LEU A 399 -0.15 -32.76 -3.84
N VAL A 400 -1.27 -32.11 -4.18
CA VAL A 400 -2.59 -32.74 -4.32
C VAL A 400 -3.08 -32.54 -5.75
N GLY A 401 -3.58 -33.62 -6.35
CA GLY A 401 -4.10 -33.59 -7.72
C GLY A 401 -3.03 -33.64 -8.82
N VAL A 402 -1.79 -33.96 -8.46
CA VAL A 402 -0.71 -34.24 -9.44
C VAL A 402 -0.78 -35.72 -9.84
N GLU A 403 -0.53 -36.02 -11.11
CA GLU A 403 -0.53 -37.39 -11.64
C GLU A 403 0.84 -38.06 -11.49
N PRO A 404 0.92 -39.40 -11.42
CA PRO A 404 2.19 -40.11 -11.40
C PRO A 404 3.06 -39.79 -12.62
N GLY A 405 4.32 -39.44 -12.37
CA GLY A 405 5.30 -39.10 -13.39
C GLY A 405 6.62 -38.67 -12.78
N ALA A 406 7.45 -37.99 -13.57
CA ALA A 406 8.66 -37.34 -13.07
C ALA A 406 8.28 -35.99 -12.42
N VAL A 407 8.45 -35.88 -11.11
CA VAL A 407 8.02 -34.73 -10.30
C VAL A 407 9.20 -34.14 -9.56
N HIS A 408 9.32 -32.82 -9.58
CA HIS A 408 10.35 -32.08 -8.84
C HIS A 408 9.73 -31.34 -7.65
N VAL A 409 10.31 -31.56 -6.46
CA VAL A 409 9.88 -30.91 -5.22
C VAL A 409 11.07 -30.19 -4.57
N PRO A 410 11.21 -28.86 -4.79
CA PRO A 410 12.17 -28.05 -4.05
C PRO A 410 11.68 -27.82 -2.62
N LEU A 411 12.56 -28.03 -1.63
CA LEU A 411 12.26 -27.76 -0.23
C LEU A 411 13.04 -26.55 0.28
N ALA A 412 12.33 -25.62 0.91
CA ALA A 412 12.94 -24.50 1.61
C ALA A 412 13.71 -24.99 2.85
N PRO A 413 14.82 -24.31 3.24
CA PRO A 413 15.39 -24.49 4.57
C PRO A 413 14.32 -24.30 5.65
N ARG A 414 14.48 -24.98 6.78
CA ARG A 414 13.53 -24.92 7.89
C ARG A 414 13.20 -23.46 8.27
N SER A 415 11.93 -23.09 8.20
CA SER A 415 11.48 -21.77 8.63
C SER A 415 11.66 -21.60 10.15
N ASP A 416 12.14 -20.43 10.56
CA ASP A 416 12.31 -20.05 11.97
C ASP A 416 11.55 -18.75 12.25
N PHE A 417 10.27 -18.91 12.61
CA PHE A 417 9.38 -17.78 12.92
C PHE A 417 9.69 -17.12 14.27
N GLY A 418 10.51 -17.77 15.11
CA GLY A 418 11.01 -17.19 16.35
C GLY A 418 12.10 -16.14 16.12
N ARG A 419 12.52 -15.92 14.87
CA ARG A 419 13.55 -14.96 14.50
C ARG A 419 13.07 -14.07 13.37
N VAL A 420 13.56 -12.83 13.36
CA VAL A 420 13.18 -11.81 12.39
C VAL A 420 14.34 -10.85 12.16
N ALA A 421 14.54 -10.43 10.92
CA ALA A 421 15.50 -9.39 10.57
C ALA A 421 14.75 -8.08 10.33
N GLY A 422 15.48 -6.97 10.23
CA GLY A 422 14.87 -5.66 10.01
C GLY A 422 15.85 -4.54 10.25
N PHE A 423 15.36 -3.31 10.15
CA PHE A 423 16.09 -2.08 10.43
C PHE A 423 15.13 -1.04 11.02
N THR A 424 15.69 -0.08 11.74
CA THR A 424 14.98 1.13 12.18
C THR A 424 15.59 2.36 11.52
N GLY A 425 14.96 3.52 11.63
CA GLY A 425 15.56 4.74 11.12
C GLY A 425 14.62 5.93 11.17
N GLU A 426 15.14 7.08 10.78
CA GLU A 426 14.40 8.33 10.67
C GLU A 426 14.39 8.81 9.22
N ILE A 427 13.41 9.65 8.89
CA ILE A 427 13.38 10.39 7.62
C ILE A 427 14.25 11.63 7.76
N ASP A 428 15.22 11.81 6.84
CA ASP A 428 15.94 13.05 6.68
C ASP A 428 15.14 14.02 5.79
N TRP A 429 14.52 14.98 6.46
CA TRP A 429 13.65 15.99 5.86
C TRP A 429 14.38 17.11 5.11
N ALA A 430 15.72 17.14 5.10
CA ALA A 430 16.50 18.24 4.53
C ALA A 430 16.35 18.39 3.01
N ARG A 431 16.01 17.30 2.30
CA ARG A 431 15.78 17.29 0.85
C ARG A 431 14.31 17.21 0.45
N VAL A 432 13.41 17.13 1.43
CA VAL A 432 11.98 17.11 1.21
C VAL A 432 11.51 18.50 0.78
N MET A 433 11.04 18.65 -0.46
CA MET A 433 10.74 19.94 -1.08
C MET A 433 9.32 20.44 -0.81
N SER A 434 8.38 19.53 -0.59
CA SER A 434 6.99 19.85 -0.25
C SER A 434 6.90 20.71 1.02
N GLN A 435 5.91 21.60 1.04
CA GLN A 435 5.64 22.54 2.13
C GLN A 435 4.36 22.14 2.86
N GLY A 436 4.27 22.42 4.15
CA GLY A 436 3.10 22.07 4.95
C GLY A 436 3.44 21.95 6.42
N GLY A 437 2.43 22.03 7.27
CA GLY A 437 2.58 21.89 8.72
C GLY A 437 2.60 20.43 9.20
N VAL A 438 2.36 19.47 8.32
CA VAL A 438 2.32 18.04 8.68
C VAL A 438 3.41 17.31 7.92
N GLU A 439 4.28 16.60 8.62
CA GLU A 439 5.33 15.74 8.07
C GLU A 439 4.87 14.28 8.14
N LEU A 440 4.81 13.64 6.97
CA LEU A 440 4.38 12.25 6.82
C LEU A 440 5.43 11.46 6.06
N GLY A 441 5.82 10.33 6.63
CA GLY A 441 6.74 9.39 6.01
C GLY A 441 6.20 7.97 6.07
N LEU A 442 6.53 7.16 5.08
CA LEU A 442 6.30 5.72 5.08
C LEU A 442 7.56 5.04 4.58
N ALA A 443 8.11 4.13 5.38
CA ALA A 443 9.28 3.36 5.03
C ALA A 443 9.02 1.85 5.13
N GLY A 444 9.72 1.10 4.31
CA GLY A 444 9.66 -0.36 4.30
C GLY A 444 10.90 -0.99 3.68
N ALA A 445 10.90 -2.32 3.64
CA ALA A 445 11.95 -3.10 3.00
C ALA A 445 11.47 -3.66 1.66
N SER A 446 12.40 -4.05 0.80
CA SER A 446 12.11 -4.88 -0.36
C SER A 446 11.35 -6.14 0.06
N ILE A 447 10.29 -6.47 -0.68
CA ILE A 447 9.40 -7.58 -0.35
C ILE A 447 9.93 -8.85 -1.01
N GLY A 448 10.73 -9.59 -0.25
CA GLY A 448 11.38 -10.81 -0.71
C GLY A 448 10.46 -12.05 -0.72
N GLY A 449 10.85 -13.03 -1.55
CA GLY A 449 10.25 -14.37 -1.66
C GLY A 449 8.85 -14.45 -2.27
N GLY A 450 8.58 -13.53 -3.18
CA GLY A 450 7.45 -13.57 -4.10
C GLY A 450 6.24 -12.78 -3.63
N LEU A 451 5.62 -12.06 -4.56
CA LEU A 451 4.44 -11.24 -4.33
C LEU A 451 3.20 -12.03 -3.90
N THR A 452 3.14 -13.33 -4.18
CA THR A 452 2.11 -14.23 -3.66
C THR A 452 2.19 -14.42 -2.15
N ASN A 453 3.32 -14.12 -1.51
CA ASN A 453 3.47 -14.19 -0.05
C ASN A 453 3.19 -12.86 0.66
N LEU A 454 2.92 -11.79 -0.09
CA LEU A 454 2.70 -10.44 0.41
C LEU A 454 1.69 -10.41 1.57
N ALA A 455 2.03 -9.70 2.64
CA ALA A 455 1.12 -9.26 3.69
C ALA A 455 1.15 -7.73 3.82
N LEU A 456 0.10 -7.13 4.40
CA LEU A 456 0.09 -5.68 4.63
C LEU A 456 1.21 -5.26 5.58
N THR A 457 1.52 -6.07 6.59
CA THR A 457 2.62 -5.83 7.53
C THR A 457 3.99 -5.78 6.86
N ASP A 458 4.19 -6.50 5.74
CA ASP A 458 5.43 -6.42 4.96
C ASP A 458 5.59 -5.05 4.26
N LEU A 459 4.47 -4.38 3.96
CA LEU A 459 4.44 -3.10 3.25
C LEU A 459 4.54 -1.90 4.19
N ILE A 460 3.73 -1.88 5.24
CA ILE A 460 3.55 -0.71 6.10
C ILE A 460 4.03 -0.93 7.55
N GLY A 461 4.48 -2.14 7.88
CA GLY A 461 4.87 -2.54 9.23
C GLY A 461 3.68 -2.97 10.09
N GLN A 462 3.99 -3.63 11.22
CA GLN A 462 3.00 -3.94 12.26
C GLN A 462 2.45 -2.67 12.90
N LEU A 463 1.27 -2.73 13.50
CA LEU A 463 0.67 -1.56 14.16
C LEU A 463 1.34 -1.29 15.50
N PHE A 464 1.46 -0.01 15.85
CA PHE A 464 1.87 0.48 17.15
C PHE A 464 0.80 1.44 17.64
N ASN A 465 0.31 1.26 18.86
CA ASN A 465 -0.57 2.22 19.51
C ASN A 465 0.29 3.37 20.07
N VAL A 466 0.23 4.51 19.40
CA VAL A 466 0.99 5.70 19.78
C VAL A 466 0.12 6.59 20.66
N GLU A 467 0.58 6.84 21.88
CA GLU A 467 -0.10 7.73 22.82
C GLU A 467 0.03 9.19 22.39
N VAL A 468 -1.11 9.84 22.21
CA VAL A 468 -1.22 11.25 21.88
C VAL A 468 -1.75 12.00 23.09
N SER A 469 -0.96 12.94 23.62
CA SER A 469 -1.39 13.80 24.73
C SER A 469 -1.52 15.25 24.29
N VAL A 470 -2.75 15.77 24.26
CA VAL A 470 -3.03 17.16 23.90
C VAL A 470 -3.86 17.82 25.01
N ALA A 471 -3.35 18.92 25.57
CA ALA A 471 -4.03 19.72 26.59
C ALA A 471 -4.56 18.92 27.81
N GLY A 472 -3.90 17.82 28.18
CA GLY A 472 -4.26 16.97 29.31
C GLY A 472 -5.25 15.83 28.99
N PHE A 473 -5.65 15.68 27.73
CA PHE A 473 -6.37 14.50 27.23
C PHE A 473 -5.37 13.57 26.54
N GLY A 474 -5.39 12.28 26.89
CA GLY A 474 -4.59 11.23 26.27
C GLY A 474 -5.48 10.23 25.53
N PHE A 475 -5.09 9.84 24.33
CA PHE A 475 -5.70 8.74 23.57
C PHE A 475 -4.65 8.04 22.72
N ASP A 476 -4.89 6.78 22.36
CA ASP A 476 -3.98 6.01 21.51
C ASP A 476 -4.42 6.04 20.05
N VAL A 477 -3.45 6.16 19.15
CA VAL A 477 -3.65 6.11 17.71
C VAL A 477 -2.88 4.92 17.13
N PRO A 478 -3.55 3.95 16.48
CA PRO A 478 -2.85 2.85 15.83
C PRO A 478 -2.15 3.35 14.57
N LEU A 479 -0.82 3.34 14.58
CA LEU A 479 0.03 3.73 13.45
C LEU A 479 0.87 2.55 12.97
N PRO A 480 0.95 2.29 11.66
CA PRO A 480 1.87 1.29 11.12
C PRO A 480 3.33 1.60 11.47
N GLY A 481 4.13 0.57 11.72
CA GLY A 481 5.52 0.69 12.16
C GLY A 481 6.42 1.40 11.16
N GLY A 482 6.11 1.29 9.87
CA GLY A 482 6.77 2.02 8.81
C GLY A 482 6.39 3.49 8.71
N LEU A 483 5.31 3.93 9.36
CA LEU A 483 4.81 5.30 9.27
C LEU A 483 5.54 6.21 10.27
N THR A 484 5.97 7.38 9.81
CA THR A 484 6.39 8.50 10.66
C THR A 484 5.37 9.64 10.53
N PHE A 485 5.07 10.29 11.65
CA PHE A 485 4.10 11.38 11.71
C PHE A 485 4.57 12.46 12.69
N ALA A 486 4.68 13.68 12.18
CA ALA A 486 4.77 14.89 12.99
C ALA A 486 3.85 15.98 12.44
N ALA A 487 3.34 16.84 13.32
CA ALA A 487 2.52 17.97 12.93
C ALA A 487 2.87 19.20 13.76
N GLU A 488 3.02 20.34 13.12
CA GLU A 488 3.12 21.65 13.74
C GLU A 488 1.72 22.24 13.89
N LEU A 489 1.22 22.28 15.13
CA LEU A 489 -0.08 22.86 15.46
C LEU A 489 0.10 24.28 16.02
N PRO A 490 -0.65 25.29 15.54
CA PRO A 490 -0.45 26.69 15.92
C PRO A 490 -0.49 27.00 17.43
N ILE A 491 -1.26 26.22 18.21
CA ILE A 491 -1.49 26.47 19.65
C ILE A 491 -0.67 25.52 20.53
N VAL A 492 -0.44 24.29 20.07
CA VAL A 492 0.23 23.23 20.84
C VAL A 492 1.73 23.17 20.53
N GLY A 493 2.16 23.80 19.42
CA GLY A 493 3.51 23.67 18.88
C GLY A 493 3.67 22.38 18.07
N GLN A 494 4.92 21.99 17.83
CA GLN A 494 5.24 20.72 17.17
C GLN A 494 4.84 19.54 18.06
N ILE A 495 3.98 18.67 17.51
CA ILE A 495 3.65 17.38 18.08
C ILE A 495 4.27 16.32 17.17
N THR A 496 5.21 15.56 17.73
CA THR A 496 5.75 14.37 17.09
C THR A 496 5.03 13.16 17.67
N LEU A 497 4.24 12.48 16.84
CA LEU A 497 3.59 11.24 17.25
C LEU A 497 4.58 10.09 17.13
N LYS A 498 5.26 10.00 15.99
CA LYS A 498 6.23 8.96 15.69
C LYS A 498 7.30 9.50 14.73
N ASP A 499 8.54 9.59 15.19
CA ASP A 499 9.68 10.12 14.43
C ASP A 499 10.54 9.03 13.77
N ASP A 500 10.53 7.82 14.33
CA ASP A 500 11.23 6.67 13.78
C ASP A 500 10.30 5.77 12.95
N PHE A 501 10.85 5.01 12.01
CA PHE A 501 10.19 3.84 11.43
C PHE A 501 10.86 2.56 11.93
N LYS A 502 10.05 1.50 12.01
CA LYS A 502 10.44 0.16 12.47
C LYS A 502 10.02 -0.85 11.41
N VAL A 503 11.00 -1.34 10.67
CA VAL A 503 10.78 -2.22 9.51
C VAL A 503 11.27 -3.62 9.82
N THR A 504 10.41 -4.61 9.58
CA THR A 504 10.80 -6.03 9.54
C THR A 504 11.07 -6.45 8.11
N ALA A 505 12.03 -7.34 7.91
CA ALA A 505 12.44 -7.81 6.61
C ALA A 505 12.97 -9.25 6.68
N ARG A 506 13.24 -9.83 5.50
CA ARG A 506 13.99 -11.08 5.42
C ARG A 506 15.46 -10.86 5.76
N PRO A 507 16.15 -11.86 6.33
CA PRO A 507 17.60 -11.80 6.48
C PRO A 507 18.28 -11.77 5.10
N GLY A 508 19.48 -11.19 5.06
CA GLY A 508 20.26 -11.02 3.84
C GLY A 508 20.22 -9.59 3.31
N PHE A 509 20.64 -9.43 2.06
CA PHE A 509 20.62 -8.14 1.38
C PHE A 509 19.18 -7.67 1.18
N GLN A 510 18.89 -6.42 1.54
CA GLN A 510 17.56 -5.82 1.40
C GLN A 510 17.73 -4.35 0.99
N LEU A 511 16.75 -3.83 0.26
CA LEU A 511 16.64 -2.41 -0.03
C LEU A 511 15.62 -1.78 0.91
N GLY A 512 16.00 -0.72 1.60
CA GLY A 512 15.09 0.15 2.33
C GLY A 512 14.55 1.23 1.40
N TRP A 513 13.23 1.34 1.30
CA TRP A 513 12.55 2.39 0.55
C TRP A 513 11.79 3.30 1.52
N ALA A 514 11.57 4.54 1.13
CA ALA A 514 10.72 5.46 1.85
C ALA A 514 10.03 6.48 0.94
N PHE A 515 8.83 6.88 1.32
CA PHE A 515 8.14 8.06 0.81
C PHE A 515 8.08 9.11 1.91
N ALA A 516 8.35 10.37 1.59
CA ALA A 516 8.15 11.45 2.54
C ALA A 516 7.68 12.74 1.87
N GLY A 517 6.82 13.46 2.58
CA GLY A 517 6.39 14.78 2.19
C GLY A 517 5.73 15.56 3.32
N ARG A 518 5.48 16.82 3.02
CA ARG A 518 4.78 17.76 3.88
C ARG A 518 3.44 18.10 3.26
N ILE A 519 2.38 18.10 4.06
CA ILE A 519 1.04 18.48 3.62
C ILE A 519 0.48 19.57 4.52
N ASP A 520 -0.50 20.29 3.97
CA ASP A 520 -1.23 21.33 4.69
C ASP A 520 -1.95 20.73 5.92
N THR A 521 -1.93 21.45 7.04
CA THR A 521 -2.55 20.98 8.29
C THR A 521 -4.06 20.73 8.12
N ASN A 522 -4.73 21.47 7.23
CA ASN A 522 -6.16 21.28 6.96
C ASN A 522 -6.47 19.93 6.29
N ALA A 523 -5.51 19.36 5.56
CA ALA A 523 -5.68 18.10 4.85
C ALA A 523 -5.95 16.91 5.80
N ILE A 524 -5.54 17.02 7.06
CA ILE A 524 -5.71 15.97 8.07
C ILE A 524 -6.67 16.34 9.21
N ILE A 525 -7.33 17.50 9.15
CA ILE A 525 -8.32 17.89 10.18
C ILE A 525 -9.44 16.86 10.26
N GLY A 526 -9.82 16.24 9.14
CA GLY A 526 -10.78 15.13 9.10
C GLY A 526 -10.35 13.91 9.92
N LEU A 527 -9.05 13.70 10.12
CA LEU A 527 -8.53 12.65 11.01
C LEU A 527 -8.71 12.98 12.49
N PHE A 528 -8.89 14.25 12.88
CA PHE A 528 -9.05 14.64 14.29
C PHE A 528 -10.44 15.21 14.61
N GLY A 529 -11.27 15.51 13.61
CA GLY A 529 -12.58 16.14 13.73
C GLY A 529 -13.73 15.21 14.16
N GLY A 530 -13.48 13.92 14.36
CA GLY A 530 -14.48 12.92 14.75
C GLY A 530 -14.79 12.90 16.24
N GLY A 531 -15.45 13.93 16.77
CA GLY A 531 -15.91 13.99 18.18
C GLY A 531 -17.08 13.04 18.53
N GLY A 532 -17.13 11.86 17.91
CA GLY A 532 -18.28 10.96 17.95
C GLY A 532 -17.93 9.52 18.29
N GLY A 533 -17.32 9.26 19.44
CA GLY A 533 -17.35 7.97 20.17
C GLY A 533 -16.87 6.68 19.47
N GLY A 534 -16.56 6.67 18.18
CA GLY A 534 -15.92 5.59 17.45
C GLY A 534 -14.42 5.86 17.34
N GLY A 535 -13.60 4.94 17.84
CA GLY A 535 -12.13 5.10 17.83
C GLY A 535 -11.52 5.21 16.43
N PHE A 536 -10.28 5.69 16.36
CA PHE A 536 -9.50 5.77 15.13
C PHE A 536 -9.10 4.37 14.64
N GLY A 537 -9.69 3.92 13.53
CA GLY A 537 -9.29 2.66 12.88
C GLY A 537 -8.12 2.86 11.92
N ALA A 538 -7.19 1.91 11.87
CA ALA A 538 -6.04 1.95 10.96
C ALA A 538 -6.45 2.14 9.48
N GLY A 539 -7.56 1.54 9.06
CA GLY A 539 -8.10 1.71 7.71
C GLY A 539 -8.52 3.14 7.38
N GLN A 540 -9.06 3.89 8.34
CA GLN A 540 -9.48 5.28 8.15
C GLN A 540 -8.26 6.22 8.03
N VAL A 541 -7.23 5.97 8.84
CA VAL A 541 -5.96 6.70 8.76
C VAL A 541 -5.33 6.45 7.38
N LEU A 542 -5.20 5.19 6.97
CA LEU A 542 -4.66 4.83 5.66
C LEU A 542 -5.46 5.46 4.51
N ALA A 543 -6.79 5.33 4.51
CA ALA A 543 -7.62 5.89 3.46
C ALA A 543 -7.47 7.43 3.32
N THR A 544 -7.22 8.13 4.43
CA THR A 544 -7.05 9.58 4.43
C THR A 544 -5.66 10.00 4.00
N VAL A 545 -4.62 9.27 4.42
CA VAL A 545 -3.23 9.67 4.19
C VAL A 545 -2.68 9.15 2.86
N LEU A 546 -3.08 7.95 2.43
CA LEU A 546 -2.57 7.30 1.21
C LEU A 546 -2.68 8.13 -0.07
N PRO A 547 -3.78 8.87 -0.32
CA PRO A 547 -3.88 9.71 -1.52
C PRO A 547 -2.78 10.77 -1.63
N PHE A 548 -2.19 11.19 -0.51
CA PHE A 548 -1.13 12.20 -0.51
C PHE A 548 0.24 11.64 -0.87
N PHE A 549 0.44 10.32 -0.84
CA PHE A 549 1.74 9.75 -1.13
C PHE A 549 2.13 9.88 -2.60
N ASP A 550 1.19 10.16 -3.51
CA ASP A 550 1.49 10.41 -4.93
C ASP A 550 2.30 11.70 -5.17
N GLN A 551 2.33 12.61 -4.18
CA GLN A 551 3.07 13.86 -4.21
C GLN A 551 4.40 13.80 -3.42
N PHE A 552 4.63 12.71 -2.69
CA PHE A 552 5.79 12.57 -1.83
C PHE A 552 7.04 12.26 -2.65
N GLN A 553 8.19 12.63 -2.10
CA GLN A 553 9.45 12.20 -2.67
C GLN A 553 9.77 10.80 -2.19
N HIS A 554 10.38 10.01 -3.07
CA HIS A 554 10.83 8.66 -2.80
C HIS A 554 12.33 8.66 -2.47
N GLY A 555 12.75 7.73 -1.63
CA GLY A 555 14.15 7.54 -1.23
C GLY A 555 14.50 6.07 -1.13
N LEU A 556 15.68 5.72 -1.62
CA LEU A 556 16.22 4.36 -1.60
C LEU A 556 17.50 4.32 -0.77
N ARG A 557 17.68 3.24 0.00
CA ARG A 557 18.88 2.96 0.77
C ARG A 557 19.19 1.48 0.75
N VAL A 558 20.46 1.15 0.60
CA VAL A 558 20.91 -0.24 0.75
C VAL A 558 21.06 -0.55 2.24
N ALA A 559 20.38 -1.59 2.70
CA ALA A 559 20.65 -2.14 4.01
C ALA A 559 21.89 -3.04 3.93
N GLU A 560 22.79 -2.94 4.92
CA GLU A 560 23.79 -3.99 5.13
C GLU A 560 23.08 -5.35 5.28
N ALA A 561 23.76 -6.45 4.93
CA ALA A 561 23.17 -7.79 5.00
C ALA A 561 22.54 -8.05 6.38
N LEU A 562 21.21 -8.07 6.42
CA LEU A 562 20.45 -8.11 7.66
C LEU A 562 20.55 -9.50 8.28
N VAL A 563 20.65 -9.55 9.61
CA VAL A 563 20.74 -10.81 10.35
C VAL A 563 19.46 -11.01 11.15
N ALA A 564 18.88 -12.21 11.05
CA ALA A 564 17.70 -12.55 11.84
C ALA A 564 18.06 -12.66 13.33
N LEU A 565 17.39 -11.86 14.15
CA LEU A 565 17.51 -11.86 15.61
C LEU A 565 16.33 -12.60 16.25
N PRO A 566 16.52 -13.24 17.42
CA PRO A 566 15.39 -13.79 18.18
C PRO A 566 14.36 -12.72 18.50
N ARG A 567 13.08 -13.05 18.32
CA ARG A 567 11.97 -12.31 18.91
C ARG A 567 11.99 -12.49 20.43
N LEU A 568 11.55 -11.47 21.15
CA LEU A 568 11.52 -11.45 22.61
C LEU A 568 10.06 -11.36 23.09
N PRO A 569 9.70 -11.96 24.24
CA PRO A 569 8.39 -11.76 24.84
C PRO A 569 8.15 -10.28 25.12
N ASP A 570 6.96 -9.77 24.79
CA ASP A 570 6.63 -8.35 24.87
C ASP A 570 6.30 -7.87 26.29
N ARG A 571 7.22 -8.11 27.23
CA ARG A 571 6.98 -7.82 28.66
C ARG A 571 6.77 -6.35 28.98
N ASP A 572 7.25 -5.48 28.11
CA ASP A 572 7.21 -4.03 28.28
C ASP A 572 6.15 -3.38 27.37
N ASP A 573 5.29 -4.17 26.70
CA ASP A 573 4.18 -3.70 25.84
C ASP A 573 4.70 -2.69 24.80
N ILE A 574 5.66 -3.13 23.99
CA ILE A 574 6.47 -2.31 23.07
C ILE A 574 5.59 -1.63 22.02
N ASP A 575 4.53 -2.31 21.56
CA ASP A 575 3.56 -1.77 20.61
C ASP A 575 2.28 -1.23 21.25
N ARG A 576 2.13 -1.37 22.58
CA ARG A 576 1.03 -0.83 23.38
C ARG A 576 -0.33 -1.37 23.00
N ASP A 577 -0.42 -2.59 22.48
CA ASP A 577 -1.69 -3.26 22.23
C ASP A 577 -2.30 -3.91 23.48
N GLY A 578 -1.52 -3.99 24.57
CA GLY A 578 -1.91 -4.54 25.86
C GLY A 578 -1.70 -6.04 25.98
N ASP A 579 -1.22 -6.72 24.94
CA ASP A 579 -0.71 -8.09 25.01
C ASP A 579 0.78 -8.07 25.36
N THR A 580 1.14 -8.79 26.43
CA THR A 580 2.54 -8.87 26.90
C THR A 580 3.11 -10.28 26.79
N GLU A 581 2.32 -11.21 26.27
CA GLU A 581 2.70 -12.62 26.09
C GLU A 581 3.19 -12.90 24.66
N GLU A 582 2.89 -12.01 23.71
CA GLU A 582 3.33 -12.15 22.33
C GLU A 582 4.84 -11.94 22.11
N LEU A 583 5.33 -12.38 20.94
CA LEU A 583 6.74 -12.33 20.58
C LEU A 583 7.02 -11.18 19.60
N GLN A 584 7.67 -10.14 20.09
CA GLN A 584 8.00 -8.95 19.32
C GLN A 584 9.46 -8.93 18.83
N PRO A 585 9.73 -8.28 17.69
CA PRO A 585 11.10 -8.00 17.26
C PRO A 585 11.86 -7.15 18.28
N ASP A 586 13.14 -7.47 18.51
CA ASP A 586 14.03 -6.61 19.30
C ASP A 586 14.55 -5.44 18.45
N TYR A 587 13.66 -4.46 18.21
CA TYR A 587 13.93 -3.28 17.39
C TYR A 587 15.16 -2.48 17.86
N SER A 588 15.51 -2.55 19.15
CA SER A 588 16.66 -1.83 19.72
C SER A 588 18.01 -2.34 19.19
N ARG A 589 18.03 -3.57 18.66
CA ARG A 589 19.22 -4.23 18.11
C ARG A 589 19.27 -4.24 16.59
N PHE A 590 18.22 -3.77 15.94
CA PHE A 590 18.22 -3.60 14.50
C PHE A 590 19.21 -2.49 14.10
N PRO A 591 19.88 -2.61 12.94
CA PRO A 591 20.69 -1.53 12.39
C PRO A 591 19.82 -0.30 12.11
N VAL A 592 20.42 0.88 12.26
CA VAL A 592 19.77 2.15 11.94
C VAL A 592 20.09 2.54 10.50
N LEU A 593 19.06 2.64 9.68
CA LEU A 593 19.11 3.00 8.26
C LEU A 593 18.23 4.21 8.00
N ASN A 594 18.74 5.41 8.30
CA ASN A 594 18.02 6.64 7.98
C ASN A 594 17.84 6.78 6.47
N ASN A 595 16.65 7.17 6.03
CA ASN A 595 16.33 7.37 4.63
C ASN A 595 16.30 8.88 4.32
N GLN A 596 16.72 9.27 3.12
CA GLN A 596 16.69 10.67 2.66
C GLN A 596 15.91 10.73 1.35
N PRO A 597 14.58 10.84 1.41
CA PRO A 597 13.76 10.94 0.21
C PRO A 597 14.08 12.22 -0.57
N GLU A 598 14.32 12.07 -1.86
CA GLU A 598 14.72 13.17 -2.75
C GLU A 598 14.21 13.01 -4.19
N GLN A 599 13.77 11.81 -4.57
CA GLN A 599 13.33 11.52 -5.94
C GLN A 599 11.84 11.84 -6.11
N ASP A 600 11.52 12.78 -6.98
CA ASP A 600 10.13 13.13 -7.28
C ASP A 600 9.40 11.98 -8.01
N GLN A 601 8.14 11.77 -7.66
CA GLN A 601 7.26 10.81 -8.34
C GLN A 601 6.64 11.44 -9.59
N ARG A 602 7.44 11.59 -10.66
CA ARG A 602 7.00 12.25 -11.90
C ARG A 602 6.36 11.30 -12.90
N LEU A 603 6.61 10.00 -12.78
CA LEU A 603 6.14 9.03 -13.75
C LEU A 603 4.65 8.74 -13.50
N ARG A 604 3.81 9.12 -14.47
CA ARG A 604 2.34 9.00 -14.39
C ARG A 604 1.85 7.74 -15.08
N MET A 605 0.80 7.16 -14.52
CA MET A 605 0.05 6.09 -15.15
C MET A 605 -1.42 6.13 -14.70
N ALA A 606 -2.31 5.58 -15.53
CA ALA A 606 -3.65 5.20 -15.09
C ALA A 606 -3.68 3.71 -14.80
N VAL A 607 -4.18 3.34 -13.63
CA VAL A 607 -4.42 1.95 -13.24
C VAL A 607 -5.92 1.71 -13.21
N ASN A 608 -6.39 0.83 -14.08
CA ASN A 608 -7.78 0.38 -14.06
C ASN A 608 -7.95 -0.70 -12.99
N VAL A 609 -8.61 -0.37 -11.89
CA VAL A 609 -8.87 -1.27 -10.78
C VAL A 609 -10.25 -1.91 -10.95
N PRO A 610 -10.38 -3.25 -11.00
CA PRO A 610 -11.67 -3.89 -11.08
C PRO A 610 -12.45 -3.76 -9.76
N PRO A 611 -13.75 -4.06 -9.73
CA PRO A 611 -14.54 -4.05 -8.51
C PRO A 611 -13.92 -4.87 -7.38
N LEU A 612 -13.90 -4.28 -6.19
CA LEU A 612 -13.36 -4.91 -4.99
C LEU A 612 -14.28 -6.05 -4.51
N PRO A 613 -13.72 -7.14 -3.96
CA PRO A 613 -14.51 -8.24 -3.40
C PRO A 613 -15.51 -7.75 -2.35
N ALA A 614 -16.73 -8.31 -2.41
CA ALA A 614 -17.74 -8.08 -1.38
C ALA A 614 -17.32 -8.72 -0.04
N GLY A 615 -17.74 -8.14 1.08
CA GLY A 615 -17.45 -8.63 2.41
C GLY A 615 -17.79 -7.59 3.48
N ASP A 616 -17.52 -7.93 4.74
CA ASP A 616 -17.71 -7.01 5.87
C ASP A 616 -16.57 -6.00 6.01
N GLY A 617 -16.79 -4.89 6.72
CA GLY A 617 -15.80 -3.82 6.89
C GLY A 617 -15.75 -2.82 5.73
N SER A 618 -14.87 -1.83 5.82
CA SER A 618 -14.70 -0.78 4.79
C SER A 618 -13.69 -1.25 3.74
N PRO A 619 -14.06 -1.33 2.46
CA PRO A 619 -13.16 -1.77 1.41
C PRO A 619 -12.18 -0.65 1.04
N VAL A 620 -10.92 -1.02 0.82
CA VAL A 620 -9.90 -0.13 0.27
C VAL A 620 -9.07 -0.94 -0.73
N ALA A 621 -8.84 -0.38 -1.91
CA ALA A 621 -7.81 -0.83 -2.83
C ALA A 621 -6.52 -0.07 -2.54
N LEU A 622 -5.45 -0.77 -2.22
CA LEU A 622 -4.10 -0.20 -2.13
C LEU A 622 -3.37 -0.51 -3.44
N LEU A 623 -2.81 0.52 -4.07
CA LEU A 623 -2.07 0.39 -5.33
C LEU A 623 -0.60 0.65 -5.06
N PHE A 624 0.24 -0.27 -5.53
CA PHE A 624 1.69 -0.12 -5.50
C PHE A 624 2.21 -0.29 -6.92
N ALA A 625 3.01 0.67 -7.37
CA ALA A 625 3.82 0.52 -8.58
C ALA A 625 5.28 0.52 -8.17
N GLY A 626 6.07 -0.36 -8.77
CA GLY A 626 7.45 -0.55 -8.35
C GLY A 626 8.20 -1.47 -9.28
N VAL A 627 9.31 -1.98 -8.79
CA VAL A 627 10.16 -2.89 -9.53
C VAL A 627 10.43 -4.15 -8.70
N GLU A 628 10.27 -5.32 -9.31
CA GLU A 628 10.72 -6.58 -8.76
C GLU A 628 12.13 -6.90 -9.23
N VAL A 629 13.06 -7.01 -8.28
CA VAL A 629 14.44 -7.41 -8.52
C VAL A 629 14.62 -8.82 -7.97
N GLU A 630 14.99 -9.77 -8.83
CA GLU A 630 15.15 -11.17 -8.40
C GLU A 630 16.21 -11.28 -7.29
N SER A 631 15.95 -12.13 -6.29
CA SER A 631 16.69 -12.28 -5.03
C SER A 631 16.61 -11.11 -4.04
N VAL A 632 16.24 -9.90 -4.45
CA VAL A 632 16.01 -8.76 -3.54
C VAL A 632 14.54 -8.65 -3.14
N GLY A 633 13.64 -8.76 -4.12
CA GLY A 633 12.19 -8.65 -3.96
C GLY A 633 11.60 -7.44 -4.67
N PHE A 634 10.33 -7.19 -4.40
CA PHE A 634 9.61 -6.03 -4.92
C PHE A 634 9.93 -4.76 -4.12
N VAL A 635 10.30 -3.69 -4.81
CA VAL A 635 10.55 -2.36 -4.25
C VAL A 635 9.45 -1.42 -4.74
N PRO A 636 8.55 -0.97 -3.85
CA PRO A 636 7.60 0.08 -4.16
C PRO A 636 8.29 1.38 -4.55
N LEU A 637 7.83 2.01 -5.62
CA LEU A 637 8.29 3.32 -6.09
C LEU A 637 7.16 4.35 -6.17
N GLY A 638 5.91 3.91 -6.05
CA GLY A 638 4.74 4.76 -5.89
C GLY A 638 3.61 4.01 -5.21
N VAL A 639 2.80 4.74 -4.45
CA VAL A 639 1.64 4.21 -3.74
C VAL A 639 0.45 5.12 -3.90
N SER A 640 -0.73 4.53 -4.05
CA SER A 640 -2.03 5.23 -4.11
C SER A 640 -3.11 4.35 -3.51
N SER A 641 -4.33 4.87 -3.39
CA SER A 641 -5.50 4.10 -2.99
C SER A 641 -6.70 4.31 -3.92
N ALA A 642 -7.72 3.45 -3.80
CA ALA A 642 -9.01 3.62 -4.45
C ALA A 642 -10.12 3.03 -3.59
N ASP A 643 -11.26 3.73 -3.53
CA ASP A 643 -12.41 3.30 -2.72
C ASP A 643 -13.43 2.47 -3.51
N ALA A 644 -13.26 2.39 -4.84
CA ALA A 644 -14.16 1.70 -5.76
C ALA A 644 -13.45 1.22 -7.04
N ALA A 645 -14.21 0.52 -7.89
CA ALA A 645 -13.79 0.17 -9.25
C ALA A 645 -13.67 1.45 -10.08
N GLU A 646 -12.45 1.93 -10.28
CA GLU A 646 -12.20 3.17 -11.00
C GLU A 646 -10.83 3.15 -11.67
N ALA A 647 -10.67 3.98 -12.70
CA ALA A 647 -9.37 4.34 -13.24
C ALA A 647 -8.68 5.29 -12.27
N VAL A 648 -7.58 4.84 -11.69
CA VAL A 648 -6.81 5.62 -10.71
C VAL A 648 -5.59 6.20 -11.41
N ASN A 649 -5.56 7.52 -11.50
CA ASN A 649 -4.33 8.22 -11.86
C ASN A 649 -3.38 8.13 -10.66
N MET A 650 -2.24 7.47 -10.86
CA MET A 650 -1.20 7.36 -9.84
C MET A 650 0.15 7.80 -10.40
N ARG A 651 1.04 8.13 -9.47
CA ARG A 651 2.41 8.49 -9.75
C ARG A 651 3.36 7.50 -9.09
N MET A 652 4.54 7.36 -9.67
CA MET A 652 5.66 6.66 -9.06
C MET A 652 6.96 7.41 -9.37
N ALA A 653 7.99 7.18 -8.57
CA ALA A 653 9.35 7.49 -8.95
C ALA A 653 9.73 6.61 -10.13
N ALA A 654 10.26 7.20 -11.20
CA ALA A 654 10.88 6.40 -12.24
C ALA A 654 12.05 5.61 -11.63
N PRO A 655 12.30 4.36 -12.07
CA PRO A 655 13.40 3.55 -11.55
C PRO A 655 14.74 4.30 -11.60
N TYR A 656 15.51 4.16 -10.53
CA TYR A 656 16.78 4.85 -10.30
C TYR A 656 17.66 4.03 -9.36
N GLN A 657 18.95 4.35 -9.30
CA GLN A 657 19.93 3.68 -8.42
C GLN A 657 19.96 2.14 -8.60
N GLY A 658 19.89 1.69 -9.86
CA GLY A 658 20.04 0.30 -10.24
C GLY A 658 18.74 -0.51 -10.24
N LEU A 659 17.62 0.09 -9.81
CA LEU A 659 16.30 -0.53 -9.95
C LEU A 659 15.85 -0.65 -11.41
N GLU A 660 16.46 0.10 -12.32
CA GLU A 660 16.23 0.03 -13.77
C GLU A 660 16.45 -1.38 -14.35
N ALA A 661 17.30 -2.19 -13.71
CA ALA A 661 17.59 -3.57 -14.14
C ALA A 661 16.47 -4.58 -13.79
N GLY A 662 15.55 -4.20 -12.90
CA GLY A 662 14.47 -5.07 -12.45
C GLY A 662 13.26 -5.07 -13.40
N GLU A 663 12.24 -5.84 -13.04
CA GLU A 663 11.00 -5.95 -13.80
C GLU A 663 9.94 -5.00 -13.22
N PRO A 664 9.39 -4.04 -14.00
CA PRO A 664 8.30 -3.22 -13.51
C PRO A 664 7.08 -4.06 -13.15
N VAL A 665 6.50 -3.80 -11.98
CA VAL A 665 5.30 -4.49 -11.49
C VAL A 665 4.32 -3.47 -10.92
N VAL A 666 3.04 -3.66 -11.23
CA VAL A 666 1.93 -2.96 -10.59
C VAL A 666 1.10 -3.97 -9.82
N VAL A 667 0.84 -3.66 -8.55
CA VAL A 667 0.11 -4.50 -7.60
C VAL A 667 -1.09 -3.72 -7.08
N ALA A 668 -2.26 -4.34 -7.07
CA ALA A 668 -3.42 -3.87 -6.35
C ALA A 668 -3.79 -4.85 -5.24
N ILE A 669 -4.04 -4.35 -4.05
CA ILE A 669 -4.45 -5.12 -2.87
C ILE A 669 -5.82 -4.62 -2.45
N ALA A 670 -6.83 -5.45 -2.62
CA ALA A 670 -8.13 -5.24 -2.00
C ALA A 670 -8.08 -5.78 -0.57
N ALA A 671 -8.24 -4.87 0.38
CA ALA A 671 -8.31 -5.16 1.80
C ALA A 671 -9.62 -4.61 2.37
N ARG A 672 -10.12 -5.22 3.44
CA ARG A 672 -11.30 -4.74 4.15
C ARG A 672 -10.95 -4.50 5.61
N PHE A 673 -11.11 -3.26 6.05
CA PHE A 673 -10.78 -2.88 7.42
C PHE A 673 -12.03 -2.94 8.30
N GLY A 674 -11.95 -3.74 9.37
CA GLY A 674 -12.99 -3.82 10.41
C GLY A 674 -12.90 -2.69 11.43
N GLY A 675 -13.76 -2.73 12.45
CA GLY A 675 -13.81 -1.75 13.54
C GLY A 675 -12.76 -1.94 14.65
N GLY A 676 -11.56 -2.45 14.33
CA GLY A 676 -10.50 -2.74 15.30
C GLY A 676 -9.11 -2.26 14.85
N ASN A 677 -8.15 -2.25 15.78
CA ASN A 677 -6.76 -1.83 15.56
C ASN A 677 -5.89 -2.96 15.00
N VAL A 678 -6.38 -3.68 13.98
CA VAL A 678 -5.67 -4.81 13.38
C VAL A 678 -5.68 -4.66 11.85
N LEU A 679 -4.54 -4.94 11.21
CA LEU A 679 -4.47 -5.03 9.75
C LEU A 679 -5.12 -6.35 9.29
N PRO A 680 -5.94 -6.35 8.23
CA PRO A 680 -6.55 -7.58 7.76
C PRO A 680 -5.49 -8.52 7.17
N ASP A 681 -5.48 -9.78 7.64
CA ASP A 681 -4.71 -10.87 7.02
C ASP A 681 -5.39 -11.38 5.75
N ASP A 682 -6.73 -11.24 5.70
CA ASP A 682 -7.56 -11.56 4.56
C ASP A 682 -7.46 -10.44 3.51
N ILE A 683 -6.73 -10.74 2.43
CA ILE A 683 -6.49 -9.81 1.33
C ILE A 683 -6.69 -10.50 -0.01
N SER A 684 -7.08 -9.72 -1.01
CA SER A 684 -7.10 -10.15 -2.41
C SER A 684 -6.15 -9.28 -3.21
N VAL A 685 -5.27 -9.89 -3.99
CA VAL A 685 -4.21 -9.20 -4.72
C VAL A 685 -4.34 -9.48 -6.22
N LEU A 686 -4.14 -8.43 -7.01
CA LEU A 686 -3.85 -8.51 -8.45
C LEU A 686 -2.45 -7.97 -8.67
N MET A 687 -1.71 -8.58 -9.58
CA MET A 687 -0.37 -8.14 -9.94
C MET A 687 -0.14 -8.29 -11.44
N ARG A 688 0.51 -7.30 -12.04
CA ARG A 688 0.87 -7.29 -13.46
C ARG A 688 2.35 -6.94 -13.59
N ARG A 689 3.11 -7.84 -14.20
CA ARG A 689 4.55 -7.68 -14.46
C ARG A 689 4.80 -7.35 -15.93
N TYR A 690 5.89 -6.63 -16.18
CA TYR A 690 6.29 -6.18 -17.52
C TYR A 690 7.73 -6.64 -17.83
N PRO A 691 7.94 -7.89 -18.27
CA PRO A 691 9.27 -8.50 -18.39
C PRO A 691 10.18 -7.84 -19.42
N ASP A 692 9.58 -7.09 -20.36
CA ASP A 692 10.27 -6.29 -21.38
C ASP A 692 10.84 -4.97 -20.82
N GLY A 693 10.61 -4.67 -19.53
CA GLY A 693 11.11 -3.47 -18.86
C GLY A 693 10.29 -2.20 -19.12
N LEU A 694 9.23 -2.28 -19.92
CA LEU A 694 8.40 -1.13 -20.31
C LEU A 694 7.07 -1.12 -19.57
N LEU A 695 6.89 -0.13 -18.69
CA LEU A 695 5.63 0.12 -17.99
C LEU A 695 4.71 1.00 -18.86
N PRO A 696 3.56 0.49 -19.33
CA PRO A 696 2.66 1.27 -20.18
C PRO A 696 2.00 2.44 -19.44
N PRO A 697 1.55 3.48 -20.16
CA PRO A 697 0.81 4.62 -19.58
C PRO A 697 -0.53 4.21 -18.97
N ASP A 698 -1.18 3.21 -19.56
CA ASP A 698 -2.44 2.65 -19.10
C ASP A 698 -2.25 1.19 -18.68
N VAL A 699 -2.40 0.93 -17.39
CA VAL A 699 -2.25 -0.37 -16.78
C VAL A 699 -3.63 -0.97 -16.55
N ASN A 700 -3.85 -2.17 -17.08
CA ASN A 700 -5.03 -2.96 -16.79
C ASN A 700 -4.62 -4.20 -15.98
N LEU A 701 -5.11 -4.28 -14.74
CA LEU A 701 -4.78 -5.38 -13.81
C LEU A 701 -5.60 -6.66 -14.05
N GLY A 702 -6.46 -6.69 -15.06
CA GLY A 702 -7.28 -7.86 -15.41
C GLY A 702 -8.73 -7.77 -14.92
N GLN A 703 -9.44 -8.90 -14.96
CA GLN A 703 -10.92 -8.89 -14.93
C GLN A 703 -11.55 -8.76 -13.53
N ALA A 704 -11.07 -9.50 -12.52
CA ALA A 704 -11.62 -9.46 -11.16
C ALA A 704 -10.63 -10.02 -10.13
N PHE A 705 -10.64 -9.46 -8.92
CA PHE A 705 -9.96 -10.04 -7.76
C PHE A 705 -10.46 -11.47 -7.48
N LEU A 706 -9.56 -12.35 -7.02
CA LEU A 706 -9.99 -13.62 -6.43
C LEU A 706 -10.43 -13.37 -4.98
N PRO A 707 -11.63 -13.81 -4.57
CA PRO A 707 -11.98 -13.77 -3.15
C PRO A 707 -11.10 -14.74 -2.35
N GLY A 708 -10.93 -14.47 -1.06
CA GLY A 708 -10.38 -15.44 -0.12
C GLY A 708 -11.29 -16.69 -0.02
N PRO A 709 -10.73 -17.89 0.15
CA PRO A 709 -11.51 -19.10 0.42
C PRO A 709 -12.37 -18.96 1.68
N GLN A 710 -13.68 -19.18 1.57
CA GLN A 710 -14.62 -18.99 2.68
C GLN A 710 -14.64 -20.19 3.63
N ASP A 711 -15.13 -20.01 4.86
CA ASP A 711 -15.33 -21.06 5.85
C ASP A 711 -14.05 -21.88 6.15
N LEU A 712 -12.89 -21.23 6.14
CA LEU A 712 -11.61 -21.86 6.44
C LEU A 712 -11.64 -22.47 7.85
N SER A 713 -11.32 -23.75 7.93
CA SER A 713 -11.25 -24.52 9.16
C SER A 713 -10.08 -25.50 9.12
N TRP A 714 -9.34 -25.56 10.21
CA TRP A 714 -8.33 -26.59 10.46
C TRP A 714 -8.68 -27.35 11.74
N GLU A 715 -8.86 -28.66 11.62
CA GLU A 715 -9.03 -29.56 12.76
C GLU A 715 -7.77 -30.41 12.94
N PRO A 716 -6.84 -30.02 13.85
CA PRO A 716 -5.56 -30.69 14.01
C PRO A 716 -5.68 -32.17 14.39
N ALA A 717 -6.72 -32.55 15.15
CA ALA A 717 -6.90 -33.92 15.61
C ALA A 717 -7.28 -34.85 14.45
N GLU A 718 -8.07 -34.35 13.50
CA GLU A 718 -8.51 -35.07 12.30
C GLU A 718 -7.58 -34.85 11.11
N ARG A 719 -6.66 -33.88 11.22
CA ARG A 719 -5.83 -33.34 10.14
C ARG A 719 -6.64 -32.92 8.92
N ALA A 720 -7.84 -32.40 9.18
CA ALA A 720 -8.79 -32.00 8.16
C ALA A 720 -8.71 -30.49 7.96
N LEU A 721 -8.29 -30.08 6.76
CA LEU A 721 -8.46 -28.72 6.27
C LEU A 721 -9.79 -28.68 5.52
N GLY A 722 -10.65 -27.72 5.85
CA GLY A 722 -11.90 -27.46 5.14
C GLY A 722 -11.99 -25.99 4.74
N ALA A 723 -12.46 -25.73 3.53
CA ALA A 723 -12.80 -24.39 3.05
C ALA A 723 -13.77 -24.52 1.87
N THR A 724 -14.49 -23.47 1.52
CA THR A 724 -15.25 -23.39 0.28
C THR A 724 -14.30 -23.06 -0.89
N PRO A 725 -14.22 -23.88 -1.96
CA PRO A 725 -13.34 -23.62 -3.10
C PRO A 725 -13.64 -22.29 -3.81
N VAL A 726 -12.61 -21.72 -4.44
CA VAL A 726 -12.76 -20.55 -5.32
C VAL A 726 -12.72 -21.01 -6.77
N ASP A 727 -13.88 -21.07 -7.43
CA ASP A 727 -14.03 -21.63 -8.79
C ASP A 727 -13.12 -20.98 -9.86
N ALA A 728 -12.76 -19.71 -9.67
CA ALA A 728 -11.91 -18.96 -10.59
C ALA A 728 -10.39 -19.11 -10.32
N ALA A 729 -10.00 -19.93 -9.34
CA ALA A 729 -8.61 -20.19 -8.99
C ALA A 729 -8.04 -21.37 -9.80
N ASP A 730 -6.81 -21.21 -10.29
CA ASP A 730 -6.08 -22.24 -11.03
C ASP A 730 -5.33 -23.22 -10.10
N ALA A 731 -5.02 -22.75 -8.88
CA ALA A 731 -4.40 -23.53 -7.82
C ALA A 731 -4.77 -22.98 -6.45
N HIS A 732 -4.56 -23.79 -5.41
CA HIS A 732 -4.61 -23.35 -4.01
C HIS A 732 -3.28 -23.65 -3.31
N ARG A 733 -2.95 -22.88 -2.29
CA ARG A 733 -1.79 -23.07 -1.43
C ARG A 733 -2.19 -22.93 0.03
N ALA A 734 -2.18 -24.03 0.78
CA ALA A 734 -2.32 -23.99 2.24
C ALA A 734 -0.93 -23.94 2.88
N THR A 735 -0.73 -23.05 3.85
CA THR A 735 0.50 -22.97 4.64
C THR A 735 0.15 -23.15 6.11
N PHE A 736 0.73 -24.17 6.74
CA PHE A 736 0.71 -24.35 8.18
C PHE A 736 2.04 -23.86 8.72
N ALA A 737 2.01 -22.92 9.65
CA ALA A 737 3.22 -22.32 10.20
C ALA A 737 3.18 -22.29 11.72
N GLY A 738 4.33 -22.56 12.33
CA GLY A 738 4.51 -22.48 13.77
C GLY A 738 5.98 -22.61 14.18
N PRO A 739 6.28 -22.66 15.48
CA PRO A 739 7.66 -22.64 16.00
C PRO A 739 8.57 -23.77 15.47
N ALA A 740 8.00 -24.87 14.98
CA ALA A 740 8.73 -26.01 14.47
C ALA A 740 9.16 -25.88 12.99
N GLY A 741 8.60 -24.93 12.23
CA GLY A 741 8.77 -24.77 10.78
C GLY A 741 7.46 -24.60 10.05
N ALA A 742 7.50 -24.74 8.72
CA ALA A 742 6.30 -24.64 7.88
C ALA A 742 6.02 -25.93 7.10
N TRP A 743 4.75 -26.15 6.81
CA TRP A 743 4.27 -27.16 5.86
C TRP A 743 3.41 -26.47 4.81
N THR A 744 3.83 -26.53 3.55
CA THR A 744 3.05 -25.99 2.43
C THR A 744 2.37 -27.12 1.66
N VAL A 745 1.08 -26.97 1.38
CA VAL A 745 0.30 -27.90 0.57
C VAL A 745 -0.21 -27.18 -0.66
N TYR A 746 0.08 -27.71 -1.84
CA TYR A 746 -0.40 -27.18 -3.11
C TYR A 746 -1.48 -28.08 -3.70
N PHE A 747 -2.51 -27.47 -4.27
CA PHE A 747 -3.67 -28.16 -4.84
C PHE A 747 -3.99 -27.59 -6.21
N ALA A 748 -4.25 -28.46 -7.19
CA ALA A 748 -4.72 -28.03 -8.50
C ALA A 748 -6.19 -27.56 -8.45
N ALA A 749 -6.62 -26.77 -9.44
CA ALA A 749 -8.03 -26.40 -9.62
C ALA A 749 -8.96 -27.63 -9.64
N GLY A 750 -10.12 -27.51 -8.99
CA GLY A 750 -11.14 -28.57 -8.94
C GLY A 750 -10.84 -29.73 -7.97
N ALA A 751 -9.70 -29.70 -7.26
CA ALA A 751 -9.49 -30.58 -6.11
C ALA A 751 -10.40 -30.14 -4.94
N ASP A 752 -10.94 -31.12 -4.20
CA ASP A 752 -11.72 -30.83 -3.00
C ASP A 752 -10.81 -30.19 -1.96
N THR A 753 -11.20 -29.03 -1.44
CA THR A 753 -10.48 -28.29 -0.38
C THR A 753 -10.59 -29.00 0.98
N ALA A 754 -11.53 -29.94 1.10
CA ALA A 754 -11.60 -30.90 2.20
C ALA A 754 -10.43 -31.90 2.12
N LEU A 755 -9.25 -31.48 2.60
CA LEU A 755 -8.03 -32.27 2.55
C LEU A 755 -7.69 -32.89 3.92
N ALA A 756 -7.39 -34.19 3.91
CA ALA A 756 -6.65 -34.84 4.98
C ALA A 756 -5.13 -34.68 4.78
N VAL A 757 -4.49 -33.82 5.57
CA VAL A 757 -3.02 -33.69 5.59
C VAL A 757 -2.44 -34.95 6.25
N PRO A 758 -1.46 -35.65 5.66
CA PRO A 758 -0.92 -36.86 6.29
C PRO A 758 -0.15 -36.54 7.57
N PHE A 759 -0.05 -37.49 8.50
CA PHE A 759 0.94 -37.41 9.58
C PHE A 759 2.36 -37.54 9.00
N PRO A 760 3.36 -36.83 9.56
CA PRO A 760 4.74 -37.02 9.17
C PRO A 760 5.22 -38.44 9.54
N PRO A 761 6.25 -38.97 8.88
CA PRO A 761 6.86 -40.25 9.23
C PRO A 761 7.43 -40.24 10.67
N ASP A 762 7.59 -41.44 11.26
CA ASP A 762 8.18 -41.57 12.59
C ASP A 762 9.56 -40.89 12.66
N GLY A 763 9.78 -40.08 13.71
CA GLY A 763 11.03 -39.34 13.91
C GLY A 763 11.04 -37.92 13.33
N TYR A 764 10.04 -37.55 12.54
CA TYR A 764 9.88 -36.19 12.02
C TYR A 764 8.94 -35.36 12.91
N SER A 765 9.27 -34.09 13.14
CA SER A 765 8.37 -33.14 13.79
C SER A 765 7.16 -32.83 12.92
N ASP A 766 5.99 -32.70 13.53
CA ASP A 766 4.78 -32.28 12.84
C ASP A 766 4.72 -30.76 12.67
N LEU A 767 4.90 -30.32 11.42
CA LEU A 767 4.89 -28.90 11.07
C LEU A 767 3.50 -28.36 10.78
N ALA A 768 2.51 -29.25 10.65
CA ALA A 768 1.11 -28.84 10.53
C ALA A 768 0.43 -28.67 11.91
N ALA A 769 1.13 -28.97 13.00
CA ALA A 769 0.67 -28.68 14.36
C ALA A 769 0.78 -27.19 14.73
N GLY A 770 1.20 -26.33 13.78
CA GLY A 770 1.36 -24.89 13.97
C GLY A 770 0.05 -24.15 14.24
N THR A 771 0.18 -22.90 14.69
CA THR A 771 -0.93 -22.05 15.13
C THR A 771 -1.52 -21.19 14.02
N LEU A 772 -0.79 -20.97 12.93
CA LEU A 772 -1.26 -20.19 11.78
C LEU A 772 -1.60 -21.13 10.62
N VAL A 773 -2.83 -21.01 10.13
CA VAL A 773 -3.27 -21.69 8.91
C VAL A 773 -3.69 -20.64 7.89
N ARG A 774 -2.96 -20.61 6.77
CA ARG A 774 -3.22 -19.68 5.68
C ARG A 774 -3.63 -20.45 4.44
N LEU A 775 -4.71 -20.06 3.78
CA LEU A 775 -5.14 -20.65 2.52
C LEU A 775 -5.22 -19.57 1.44
N ASP A 776 -4.41 -19.73 0.39
CA ASP A 776 -4.40 -18.87 -0.78
C ASP A 776 -5.11 -19.57 -1.95
N ALA A 777 -6.05 -18.88 -2.60
CA ALA A 777 -6.54 -19.18 -3.93
C ALA A 777 -5.69 -18.40 -4.96
N LEU A 778 -5.09 -19.07 -5.92
CA LEU A 778 -4.10 -18.50 -6.85
C LEU A 778 -4.64 -18.48 -8.28
N ARG A 779 -4.36 -17.39 -9.01
CA ARG A 779 -4.55 -17.31 -10.47
C ARG A 779 -3.21 -17.36 -11.17
N LEU A 780 -3.06 -18.26 -12.13
CA LEU A 780 -1.83 -18.49 -12.89
C LEU A 780 -2.03 -18.16 -14.37
N GLU A 781 -1.04 -17.53 -14.99
CA GLU A 781 -1.01 -17.27 -16.44
C GLU A 781 0.23 -17.94 -17.05
N GLY A 782 0.02 -18.79 -18.06
CA GLY A 782 1.13 -19.43 -18.81
C GLY A 782 1.69 -20.72 -18.21
N ALA A 783 1.19 -21.19 -17.06
CA ALA A 783 1.52 -22.49 -16.48
C ALA A 783 0.41 -23.01 -15.55
N THR A 784 0.29 -24.32 -15.43
CA THR A 784 -0.54 -25.02 -14.43
C THR A 784 0.29 -25.53 -13.26
N LEU A 785 -0.32 -25.78 -12.10
CA LEU A 785 0.39 -26.38 -10.96
C LEU A 785 1.05 -27.72 -11.33
N SER A 786 0.37 -28.55 -12.13
CA SER A 786 0.92 -29.83 -12.58
C SER A 786 2.15 -29.64 -13.46
N GLU A 787 2.18 -28.63 -14.34
CA GLU A 787 3.36 -28.30 -15.15
C GLU A 787 4.51 -27.75 -14.29
N LEU A 788 4.22 -27.02 -13.21
CA LEU A 788 5.24 -26.52 -12.27
C LEU A 788 5.76 -27.62 -11.32
N ALA A 789 4.99 -28.67 -11.09
CA ALA A 789 5.44 -29.84 -10.34
C ALA A 789 6.20 -30.85 -11.21
N THR A 790 5.96 -30.88 -12.53
CA THR A 790 6.53 -31.88 -13.44
C THR A 790 7.96 -31.52 -13.81
N GLU A 791 8.88 -32.48 -13.70
CA GLU A 791 10.24 -32.32 -14.23
C GLU A 791 10.20 -32.02 -15.73
N GLY A 792 10.72 -30.86 -16.12
CA GLY A 792 10.77 -30.44 -17.51
C GLY A 792 9.49 -29.79 -18.04
N GLY A 793 8.55 -29.45 -17.14
CA GLY A 793 7.39 -28.63 -17.46
C GLY A 793 7.73 -27.15 -17.71
N ALA A 794 6.76 -26.26 -17.48
CA ALA A 794 6.88 -24.83 -17.75
C ALA A 794 7.86 -24.08 -16.81
N GLY A 795 8.22 -24.70 -15.69
CA GLY A 795 9.10 -24.18 -14.64
C GLY A 795 9.16 -25.17 -13.47
N ASP A 796 9.53 -24.69 -12.28
CA ASP A 796 9.38 -25.45 -11.03
C ASP A 796 8.47 -24.74 -10.01
N LEU A 797 8.17 -25.39 -8.88
CA LEU A 797 7.30 -24.82 -7.83
C LEU A 797 7.83 -23.51 -7.22
N THR A 798 9.13 -23.21 -7.33
CA THR A 798 9.70 -21.94 -6.88
C THR A 798 9.38 -20.79 -7.85
N ASP A 799 9.02 -21.12 -9.09
CA ASP A 799 8.61 -20.14 -10.11
C ASP A 799 7.11 -19.83 -10.05
N LEU A 800 6.34 -20.47 -9.17
CA LEU A 800 4.90 -20.25 -9.04
C LEU A 800 4.54 -18.75 -8.92
N ASP A 801 5.35 -17.99 -8.20
CA ASP A 801 5.15 -16.56 -8.01
C ASP A 801 5.22 -15.77 -9.32
N ARG A 802 6.11 -16.17 -10.22
CA ARG A 802 6.32 -15.54 -11.54
C ARG A 802 5.11 -15.73 -12.44
N PHE A 803 4.46 -16.89 -12.35
CA PHE A 803 3.26 -17.21 -13.13
C PHE A 803 1.98 -16.69 -12.48
N ALA A 804 2.02 -16.27 -11.21
CA ALA A 804 0.85 -15.76 -10.52
C ALA A 804 0.50 -14.34 -10.97
N THR A 805 -0.75 -14.12 -11.34
CA THR A 805 -1.30 -12.78 -11.67
C THR A 805 -2.23 -12.24 -10.59
N GLY A 806 -2.50 -13.01 -9.55
CA GLY A 806 -3.30 -12.60 -8.41
C GLY A 806 -3.60 -13.75 -7.45
N PHE A 807 -4.04 -13.41 -6.25
CA PHE A 807 -4.47 -14.37 -5.25
C PHE A 807 -5.55 -13.81 -4.34
N GLY A 808 -6.34 -14.68 -3.72
CA GLY A 808 -7.23 -14.36 -2.61
C GLY A 808 -6.84 -15.17 -1.39
N ARG A 809 -6.73 -14.54 -0.22
CA ARG A 809 -6.24 -15.18 1.00
C ARG A 809 -7.31 -15.20 2.08
N SER A 810 -7.30 -16.30 2.83
CA SER A 810 -7.93 -16.38 4.15
C SER A 810 -6.95 -16.96 5.17
N ALA A 811 -6.95 -16.42 6.38
CA ALA A 811 -6.11 -16.89 7.48
C ALA A 811 -6.92 -17.22 8.74
N GLN A 812 -6.45 -18.21 9.51
CA GLN A 812 -7.00 -18.63 10.79
C GLN A 812 -5.89 -18.82 11.82
#